data_AF-Q1MNX2-F1
#
_entry.id   AF-Q1MNX2-F1
#
_cell.length_a   1.000
_cell.length_b   1.000
_cell.length_c   1.000
_cell.angle_alpha   90.00
_cell.angle_beta   90.00
_cell.angle_gamma   90.00
#
_symmetry.space_group_name_H-M   'P 1'
#
loop_
_entity.id
_entity.type
_entity.pdbx_description
1 polymer ?
#
loop_
_entity_poly.entity_id
_entity_poly.type
_entity_poly.pdbx_seq_one_letter_code
_entity_poly.pdbx_strand_id
1 'polypeptide(L)'
;MTAYYKKIVKLFPLPNNRNDLFCLYLTAVTLSLYIILRVFKVQSFELSSFVGRIYGLAISEGIDTCKRQSLYFILLLIFTLSFSGIVSVLSNIFSTFSKRFTHDVITFEKAALIGIASMMCVTEILFLMYPSYRLQFYTFVELTLSICGILLIRWFFVLTHQKKLSTLLTLKPSAFGFYFLSLSVYLTIQFLLLSHHKINTPVYIHWPLHTTPFFILGWLISILDKKHLFLKCGAPLLILPIAIIITGEAQYLMLLNDWQVCSKILFLYLLVPLLLLCYCIYQHTTIHKKLIRQNTLMKYWYFPICLTTLTAMLFWHFQWTSRDLLHPANSITPAHGLIAFGQIPFIDIWPTRGLWDYFFPTLFMLFGGQEQATSSFIWNVMPNKVIANLIIYAVFTRFVRPGYALLLVLLLYPFSLFTTYDSLYYAMGLLPALFLPWVIKNFTFKRIVTLWAITAFTFFWMPSIGKATILGTWIVLIIASLRRPQHIIRIVLPSFLLIFGTLSIIYAVLVSLHGGNVFDNIEWIRGFALCEFMNQGRIAFVDSITPLTIWYYVARPLLLIGICILFSWRILSHQHIKPKQWIILGISVSMLFLLTRSLGRHTLAAGYMPLYSFLILGLVPFLAPWKIRFYLPAWILFLGIILNIFQGERTTAIPNHLGLPTMNWKKPVPERLTYTDTFKPLINILYSELSGNETFLDFLNGHGLYAASGKRNPLYLSILSLYNSDKGQKSLVKQLDQLFKKGELPLVIMEGPASDSRIDYLPLNSQLYRVTEFTYQNYEPSVNIGGFELWAAKDSCLSTMLPVCDTVDYLHIPIVNVHDYITQNASITVRDNVLKIVGGPYDPFVYNLMSAAKIQPISVCLNKWCLFSIDITNSHMGTFQLFFNFDDKGYNENNSVTFRIPAFEKPMTFQAMLPIPHDAQTLTDLRLDCPDNTHMEVHSMKIAMLDRPNIPLTVSQIFETRQIPYLWAQYNKKHAITNQRLITLARNITLQKNITYDVPLPKYTSDSIAQYLDFSITSPVGGTITLYIKDTNDNVGQFSFNLKVSNKPVEYLVRISTLYAWIHKKTLSISVNTEVPITIHHVDVLMAD
;
A
#
# COMPACT_ATOMS: atom_id res chain seq x y z
N MET A 1 -45.08 -2.50 -23.89
CA MET A 1 -43.83 -3.05 -23.31
C MET A 1 -43.94 -4.51 -22.86
N THR A 2 -44.93 -4.89 -22.04
CA THR A 2 -45.11 -6.26 -21.49
C THR A 2 -45.22 -7.39 -22.54
N ALA A 3 -45.81 -7.12 -23.71
CA ALA A 3 -45.90 -8.07 -24.81
C ALA A 3 -44.55 -8.31 -25.53
N TYR A 4 -43.80 -7.23 -25.80
CA TYR A 4 -42.45 -7.28 -26.36
C TYR A 4 -41.49 -8.00 -25.40
N TYR A 5 -41.70 -7.75 -24.11
CA TYR A 5 -40.95 -8.35 -23.03
C TYR A 5 -41.15 -9.86 -22.89
N LYS A 6 -42.41 -10.34 -22.99
CA LYS A 6 -42.72 -11.77 -23.05
C LYS A 6 -42.08 -12.47 -24.26
N LYS A 7 -41.92 -11.78 -25.40
CA LYS A 7 -41.22 -12.34 -26.58
C LYS A 7 -39.72 -12.50 -26.32
N ILE A 8 -39.06 -11.55 -25.65
CA ILE A 8 -37.64 -11.65 -25.31
C ILE A 8 -37.38 -12.77 -24.29
N VAL A 9 -38.22 -12.92 -23.26
CA VAL A 9 -38.07 -14.00 -22.26
C VAL A 9 -38.24 -15.39 -22.91
N LYS A 10 -39.05 -15.52 -23.96
CA LYS A 10 -39.17 -16.77 -24.74
C LYS A 10 -37.92 -17.14 -25.53
N LEU A 11 -37.04 -16.18 -25.85
CA LEU A 11 -35.76 -16.45 -26.54
C LEU A 11 -34.70 -17.07 -25.60
N PHE A 12 -34.95 -17.07 -24.28
CA PHE A 12 -34.00 -17.52 -23.27
C PHE A 12 -34.61 -18.52 -22.26
N PRO A 13 -35.13 -19.68 -22.69
CA PRO A 13 -35.76 -20.64 -21.78
C PRO A 13 -34.69 -21.44 -21.00
N LEU A 14 -34.61 -21.26 -19.67
CA LEU A 14 -33.77 -22.08 -18.79
C LEU A 14 -34.52 -23.36 -18.35
N PRO A 15 -33.84 -24.52 -18.24
CA PRO A 15 -34.45 -25.75 -17.75
C PRO A 15 -34.94 -25.58 -16.29
N ASN A 16 -36.09 -26.18 -15.98
CA ASN A 16 -36.68 -26.12 -14.63
C ASN A 16 -35.90 -26.94 -13.59
N ASN A 17 -35.00 -27.83 -14.02
CA ASN A 17 -34.29 -28.76 -13.15
C ASN A 17 -32.98 -28.16 -12.59
N ARG A 18 -32.78 -28.31 -11.27
CA ARG A 18 -31.79 -27.50 -10.51
C ARG A 18 -30.33 -27.91 -10.73
N ASN A 19 -30.07 -29.16 -11.11
CA ASN A 19 -28.71 -29.68 -11.34
C ASN A 19 -28.19 -29.33 -12.74
N ASP A 20 -29.07 -29.33 -13.74
CA ASP A 20 -28.74 -28.96 -15.13
C ASP A 20 -28.25 -27.51 -15.21
N LEU A 21 -28.83 -26.63 -14.40
CA LEU A 21 -28.44 -25.21 -14.32
C LEU A 21 -26.99 -24.99 -13.87
N PHE A 22 -26.43 -25.87 -13.04
CA PHE A 22 -25.06 -25.75 -12.54
C PHE A 22 -24.04 -26.23 -13.58
N CYS A 23 -24.28 -27.38 -14.21
CA CYS A 23 -23.42 -27.88 -15.28
C CYS A 23 -23.46 -26.94 -16.49
N LEU A 24 -24.64 -26.43 -16.84
CA LEU A 24 -24.81 -25.46 -17.91
C LEU A 24 -24.08 -24.15 -17.61
N TYR A 25 -24.17 -23.65 -16.37
CA TYR A 25 -23.41 -22.49 -15.93
C TYR A 25 -21.90 -22.74 -16.04
N LEU A 26 -21.40 -23.86 -15.53
CA LEU A 26 -19.97 -24.18 -15.54
C LEU A 26 -19.42 -24.31 -16.98
N THR A 27 -20.13 -25.04 -17.85
CA THR A 27 -19.77 -25.18 -19.26
C THR A 27 -19.78 -23.83 -19.99
N ALA A 28 -20.81 -23.00 -19.74
CA ALA A 28 -20.89 -21.67 -20.34
C ALA A 28 -19.76 -20.74 -19.84
N VAL A 29 -19.40 -20.82 -18.56
CA VAL A 29 -18.25 -20.10 -17.99
C VAL A 29 -16.95 -20.57 -18.66
N THR A 30 -16.71 -21.88 -18.76
CA THR A 30 -15.48 -22.45 -19.35
C THR A 30 -15.32 -22.09 -20.82
N LEU A 31 -16.37 -22.19 -21.62
CA LEU A 31 -16.32 -21.83 -23.05
C LEU A 31 -16.13 -20.31 -23.24
N SER A 32 -16.81 -19.49 -22.43
CA SER A 32 -16.63 -18.03 -22.47
C SER A 32 -15.23 -17.61 -22.03
N LEU A 33 -14.67 -18.31 -21.04
CA LEU A 33 -13.29 -18.16 -20.60
C LEU A 33 -12.30 -18.48 -21.73
N TYR A 34 -12.52 -19.58 -22.45
CA TYR A 34 -11.68 -19.94 -23.59
C TYR A 34 -11.67 -18.84 -24.66
N ILE A 35 -12.85 -18.28 -24.99
CA ILE A 35 -12.99 -17.16 -25.94
C ILE A 35 -12.20 -15.94 -25.44
N ILE A 36 -12.34 -15.56 -24.17
CA ILE A 36 -11.62 -14.42 -23.58
C ILE A 36 -10.12 -14.62 -23.59
N LEU A 37 -9.64 -15.81 -23.24
CA LEU A 37 -8.21 -16.11 -23.24
C LEU A 37 -7.63 -16.00 -24.65
N ARG A 38 -8.38 -16.38 -25.68
CA ARG A 38 -7.97 -16.16 -27.09
C ARG A 38 -7.93 -14.68 -27.44
N VAL A 39 -8.94 -13.90 -27.06
CA VAL A 39 -8.96 -12.44 -27.33
C VAL A 39 -7.83 -11.73 -26.58
N PHE A 40 -7.61 -12.07 -25.31
CA PHE A 40 -6.57 -11.49 -24.46
C PHE A 40 -5.17 -11.78 -25.00
N LYS A 41 -4.90 -12.99 -25.49
CA LYS A 41 -3.58 -13.37 -26.04
C LYS A 41 -3.16 -12.57 -27.28
N VAL A 42 -4.09 -11.94 -27.99
CA VAL A 42 -3.82 -11.17 -29.22
C VAL A 42 -3.68 -9.67 -28.95
N GLN A 43 -3.91 -9.21 -27.71
CA GLN A 43 -3.84 -7.77 -27.40
C GLN A 43 -2.40 -7.32 -27.20
N SER A 44 -2.04 -6.21 -27.86
CA SER A 44 -0.82 -5.48 -27.55
C SER A 44 -1.12 -4.37 -26.53
N PHE A 45 -0.21 -4.19 -25.58
CA PHE A 45 -0.23 -3.07 -24.64
C PHE A 45 0.75 -1.97 -25.02
N GLU A 46 1.15 -1.90 -26.29
CA GLU A 46 2.05 -0.86 -26.79
C GLU A 46 1.42 0.52 -26.60
N LEU A 47 2.24 1.49 -26.20
CA LEU A 47 1.84 2.87 -26.00
C LEU A 47 1.39 3.49 -27.31
N SER A 48 0.12 3.88 -27.40
CA SER A 48 -0.42 4.59 -28.57
C SER A 48 -0.45 6.11 -28.39
N SER A 49 -0.29 6.60 -27.17
CA SER A 49 -0.30 8.04 -26.89
C SER A 49 0.36 8.36 -25.56
N PHE A 50 1.08 9.48 -25.49
CA PHE A 50 1.73 9.96 -24.28
C PHE A 50 0.87 11.02 -23.58
N VAL A 51 -0.29 10.58 -23.06
CA VAL A 51 -1.33 11.47 -22.52
C VAL A 51 -0.83 12.21 -21.29
N GLY A 52 -0.94 13.55 -21.31
CA GLY A 52 -0.58 14.39 -20.17
C GLY A 52 0.92 14.46 -19.86
N ARG A 53 1.77 13.88 -20.72
CA ARG A 53 3.22 13.75 -20.55
C ARG A 53 3.66 13.13 -19.22
N ILE A 54 2.92 12.11 -18.79
CA ILE A 54 3.14 11.44 -17.51
C ILE A 54 4.34 10.50 -17.62
N TYR A 55 5.29 10.64 -16.72
CA TYR A 55 6.48 9.80 -16.68
C TYR A 55 6.34 8.71 -15.61
N GLY A 56 6.00 7.48 -16.02
CA GLY A 56 5.97 6.30 -15.13
C GLY A 56 6.78 5.13 -15.67
N LEU A 57 7.04 4.12 -14.83
CA LEU A 57 7.88 2.96 -15.18
C LEU A 57 7.37 2.20 -16.41
N ALA A 58 6.10 1.77 -16.43
CA ALA A 58 5.53 1.09 -17.59
C ALA A 58 5.57 1.95 -18.86
N ILE A 59 5.35 3.26 -18.72
CA ILE A 59 5.40 4.18 -19.86
C ILE A 59 6.83 4.29 -20.39
N SER A 60 7.84 4.31 -19.52
CA SER A 60 9.26 4.33 -19.93
C SER A 60 9.68 3.09 -20.73
N GLU A 61 8.90 2.01 -20.67
CA GLU A 61 9.04 0.80 -21.48
C GLU A 61 8.13 0.76 -22.71
N GLY A 62 7.39 1.84 -22.98
CA GLY A 62 6.44 1.91 -24.09
C GLY A 62 5.16 1.12 -23.86
N ILE A 63 4.72 0.96 -22.61
CA ILE A 63 3.50 0.22 -22.26
C ILE A 63 2.36 1.17 -21.82
N ASP A 64 1.19 1.02 -22.44
CA ASP A 64 -0.04 1.71 -22.05
C ASP A 64 -0.80 0.94 -20.96
N THR A 65 -0.68 1.40 -19.73
CA THR A 65 -1.38 0.79 -18.59
C THR A 65 -2.89 1.13 -18.58
N CYS A 66 -3.32 2.22 -19.21
CA CYS A 66 -4.73 2.57 -19.34
C CYS A 66 -5.48 1.59 -20.25
N LYS A 67 -4.82 1.09 -21.31
CA LYS A 67 -5.39 0.03 -22.18
C LYS A 67 -5.78 -1.22 -21.40
N ARG A 68 -5.11 -1.54 -20.28
CA ARG A 68 -5.46 -2.69 -19.43
C ARG A 68 -6.88 -2.58 -18.87
N GLN A 69 -7.30 -1.38 -18.48
CA GLN A 69 -8.65 -1.15 -17.96
C GLN A 69 -9.69 -1.22 -19.07
N SER A 70 -9.44 -0.54 -20.19
CA SER A 70 -10.33 -0.59 -21.35
C SER A 70 -10.51 -2.03 -21.83
N LEU A 71 -9.40 -2.77 -21.95
CA LEU A 71 -9.42 -4.18 -22.28
C LEU A 71 -10.18 -4.99 -21.25
N TYR A 72 -9.96 -4.77 -19.96
CA TYR A 72 -10.70 -5.46 -18.90
C TYR A 72 -12.22 -5.30 -19.10
N PHE A 73 -12.73 -4.10 -19.36
CA PHE A 73 -14.15 -3.88 -19.63
C PHE A 73 -14.61 -4.46 -20.97
N ILE A 74 -13.77 -4.46 -22.01
CA ILE A 74 -14.07 -5.10 -23.29
C ILE A 74 -14.18 -6.63 -23.11
N LEU A 75 -13.24 -7.26 -22.40
CA LEU A 75 -13.27 -8.68 -22.08
C LEU A 75 -14.46 -9.03 -21.18
N LEU A 76 -14.83 -8.13 -20.26
CA LEU A 76 -16.04 -8.23 -19.44
C LEU A 76 -17.31 -8.29 -20.32
N LEU A 77 -17.36 -7.44 -21.34
CA LEU A 77 -18.47 -7.38 -22.30
C LEU A 77 -18.50 -8.63 -23.18
N ILE A 78 -17.37 -9.03 -23.75
CA ILE A 78 -17.25 -10.25 -24.57
C ILE A 78 -17.67 -11.47 -23.76
N PHE A 79 -17.21 -11.59 -22.50
CA PHE A 79 -17.67 -12.64 -21.60
C PHE A 79 -19.18 -12.63 -21.47
N THR A 80 -19.75 -11.47 -21.19
CA THR A 80 -21.18 -11.33 -20.91
C THR A 80 -22.00 -11.76 -22.11
N LEU A 81 -21.58 -11.36 -23.31
CA LEU A 81 -22.23 -11.72 -24.57
C LEU A 81 -22.05 -13.22 -24.89
N SER A 82 -20.82 -13.75 -24.80
CA SER A 82 -20.56 -15.16 -25.09
C SER A 82 -21.24 -16.07 -24.07
N PHE A 83 -21.17 -15.75 -22.78
CA PHE A 83 -21.80 -16.49 -21.71
C PHE A 83 -23.31 -16.50 -21.88
N SER A 84 -23.93 -15.33 -22.13
CA SER A 84 -25.36 -15.25 -22.37
C SER A 84 -25.75 -16.07 -23.60
N GLY A 85 -25.03 -15.95 -24.72
CA GLY A 85 -25.28 -16.74 -25.92
C GLY A 85 -25.16 -18.25 -25.68
N ILE A 86 -24.07 -18.71 -25.05
CA ILE A 86 -23.84 -20.12 -24.74
C ILE A 86 -24.89 -20.66 -23.76
N VAL A 87 -25.19 -19.92 -22.68
CA VAL A 87 -26.28 -20.28 -21.74
C VAL A 87 -27.58 -20.45 -22.49
N SER A 88 -27.90 -19.56 -23.42
CA SER A 88 -29.14 -19.59 -24.20
C SER A 88 -29.23 -20.83 -25.08
N VAL A 89 -28.17 -21.12 -25.83
CA VAL A 89 -28.06 -22.29 -26.71
C VAL A 89 -28.14 -23.57 -25.88
N LEU A 90 -27.30 -23.70 -24.84
CA LEU A 90 -27.30 -24.86 -23.96
C LEU A 90 -28.65 -25.02 -23.26
N SER A 91 -29.31 -23.94 -22.86
CA SER A 91 -30.58 -24.05 -22.13
C SER A 91 -31.70 -24.50 -23.04
N ASN A 92 -31.68 -24.05 -24.30
CA ASN A 92 -32.63 -24.51 -25.30
C ASN A 92 -32.42 -26.00 -25.62
N ILE A 93 -31.16 -26.43 -25.78
CA ILE A 93 -30.77 -27.84 -25.95
C ILE A 93 -31.24 -28.67 -24.75
N PHE A 94 -30.88 -28.27 -23.52
CA PHE A 94 -31.27 -28.96 -22.29
C PHE A 94 -32.78 -28.98 -22.07
N SER A 95 -33.51 -27.91 -22.37
CA SER A 95 -34.98 -27.88 -22.25
C SER A 95 -35.69 -28.78 -23.25
N THR A 96 -35.07 -29.01 -24.41
CA THR A 96 -35.54 -29.94 -25.45
C THR A 96 -35.24 -31.38 -25.05
N PHE A 97 -34.07 -31.60 -24.42
CA PHE A 97 -33.62 -32.91 -23.94
C PHE A 97 -34.35 -33.36 -22.66
N SER A 98 -34.58 -32.46 -21.70
CA SER A 98 -35.22 -32.74 -20.41
C SER A 98 -36.72 -33.03 -20.54
N LYS A 99 -37.34 -32.70 -21.68
CA LYS A 99 -38.72 -33.05 -22.02
C LYS A 99 -38.89 -34.50 -22.46
N ARG A 100 -37.80 -35.22 -22.77
CA ARG A 100 -37.85 -36.57 -23.35
C ARG A 100 -37.48 -37.72 -22.41
N PHE A 101 -36.92 -37.46 -21.23
CA PHE A 101 -36.53 -38.53 -20.31
C PHE A 101 -36.81 -38.16 -18.85
N THR A 102 -37.62 -38.99 -18.17
CA THR A 102 -37.90 -38.90 -16.74
C THR A 102 -36.77 -39.53 -15.91
N HIS A 103 -36.44 -38.83 -14.84
CA HIS A 103 -35.49 -39.17 -13.78
C HIS A 103 -35.76 -40.55 -13.15
N ASP A 104 -34.70 -41.29 -12.83
CA ASP A 104 -34.40 -41.50 -11.41
C ASP A 104 -32.97 -42.01 -11.10
N VAL A 105 -32.45 -41.46 -10.00
CA VAL A 105 -31.49 -42.08 -9.05
C VAL A 105 -30.00 -42.12 -9.48
N ILE A 106 -29.09 -41.87 -8.51
CA ILE A 106 -27.63 -42.18 -8.46
C ILE A 106 -26.59 -41.01 -8.46
N THR A 107 -26.89 -39.74 -8.81
CA THR A 107 -25.80 -38.72 -8.95
C THR A 107 -25.48 -37.87 -7.72
N PHE A 108 -26.38 -37.76 -6.75
CA PHE A 108 -26.17 -36.93 -5.55
C PHE A 108 -25.27 -37.62 -4.50
N GLU A 109 -25.33 -38.96 -4.43
CA GLU A 109 -24.61 -39.76 -3.43
C GLU A 109 -23.13 -39.97 -3.79
N LYS A 110 -22.77 -40.00 -5.08
CA LYS A 110 -21.38 -40.03 -5.58
C LYS A 110 -20.62 -38.71 -5.34
N ALA A 111 -21.29 -37.56 -5.43
CA ALA A 111 -20.66 -36.24 -5.28
C ALA A 111 -20.38 -35.86 -3.81
N ALA A 112 -21.18 -36.38 -2.87
CA ALA A 112 -20.97 -36.16 -1.44
C ALA A 112 -19.82 -37.02 -0.87
N LEU A 113 -19.63 -38.25 -1.36
CA LEU A 113 -18.56 -39.16 -0.92
C LEU A 113 -17.19 -38.78 -1.48
N ILE A 114 -17.10 -38.33 -2.74
CA ILE A 114 -15.84 -37.82 -3.34
C ILE A 114 -15.42 -36.50 -2.66
N GLY A 115 -16.36 -35.61 -2.31
CA GLY A 115 -16.07 -34.37 -1.59
C GLY A 115 -15.57 -34.57 -0.14
N ILE A 116 -15.94 -35.67 0.52
CA ILE A 116 -15.50 -36.02 1.88
C ILE A 116 -14.11 -36.68 1.86
N ALA A 117 -13.80 -37.53 0.87
CA ALA A 117 -12.48 -38.17 0.73
C ALA A 117 -11.39 -37.20 0.24
N SER A 118 -11.69 -36.29 -0.68
CA SER A 118 -10.75 -35.25 -1.14
C SER A 118 -10.43 -34.21 -0.05
N MET A 119 -11.35 -33.98 0.89
CA MET A 119 -11.13 -33.14 2.07
C MET A 119 -10.18 -33.81 3.08
N MET A 120 -10.20 -35.14 3.24
CA MET A 120 -9.34 -35.83 4.20
C MET A 120 -7.87 -35.93 3.73
N CYS A 121 -7.59 -36.22 2.44
CA CYS A 121 -6.21 -36.25 1.90
C CYS A 121 -5.52 -34.87 1.88
N VAL A 122 -6.27 -33.78 1.68
CA VAL A 122 -5.70 -32.42 1.63
C VAL A 122 -5.47 -31.86 3.04
N THR A 123 -6.21 -32.33 4.04
CA THR A 123 -6.05 -31.93 5.45
C THR A 123 -4.80 -32.55 6.10
N GLU A 124 -4.32 -33.72 5.64
CA GLU A 124 -3.06 -34.32 6.10
C GLU A 124 -1.80 -33.72 5.44
N ILE A 125 -1.84 -33.41 4.14
CA ILE A 125 -0.69 -32.84 3.40
C ILE A 125 -0.36 -31.41 3.88
N LEU A 126 -1.38 -30.63 4.27
CA LEU A 126 -1.21 -29.28 4.82
C LEU A 126 -0.68 -29.27 6.27
N PHE A 127 -0.72 -30.41 6.98
CA PHE A 127 -0.27 -30.55 8.37
C PHE A 127 1.25 -30.79 8.50
N LEU A 128 1.94 -31.15 7.41
CA LEU A 128 3.36 -31.54 7.40
C LEU A 128 4.34 -30.41 7.00
N MET A 129 3.89 -29.26 6.48
CA MET A 129 4.77 -28.35 5.74
C MET A 129 5.21 -27.03 6.42
N TYR A 130 4.64 -26.56 7.54
CA TYR A 130 4.95 -25.19 8.03
C TYR A 130 5.13 -25.05 9.57
N PRO A 131 6.38 -25.03 10.08
CA PRO A 131 6.67 -25.04 11.53
C PRO A 131 6.57 -23.68 12.26
N SER A 132 6.33 -22.55 11.59
CA SER A 132 6.44 -21.19 12.15
C SER A 132 5.17 -20.58 12.74
N TYR A 133 4.01 -21.24 12.66
CA TYR A 133 2.70 -20.69 13.08
C TYR A 133 2.04 -21.41 14.25
N ARG A 134 2.86 -22.07 15.07
CA ARG A 134 2.45 -23.01 16.11
C ARG A 134 1.31 -22.48 16.99
N LEU A 135 1.35 -21.25 17.52
CA LEU A 135 0.37 -20.79 18.52
C LEU A 135 -1.07 -20.58 17.99
N GLN A 136 -1.24 -19.84 16.90
CA GLN A 136 -2.56 -19.54 16.32
C GLN A 136 -3.16 -20.80 15.69
N PHE A 137 -2.30 -21.61 15.07
CA PHE A 137 -2.65 -22.93 14.57
C PHE A 137 -3.10 -23.87 15.69
N TYR A 138 -2.37 -23.97 16.81
CA TYR A 138 -2.78 -24.80 17.95
C TYR A 138 -4.09 -24.32 18.58
N THR A 139 -4.29 -23.01 18.75
CA THR A 139 -5.55 -22.47 19.29
C THR A 139 -6.74 -22.79 18.36
N PHE A 140 -6.54 -22.69 17.04
CA PHE A 140 -7.56 -23.03 16.04
C PHE A 140 -7.82 -24.53 15.95
N VAL A 141 -6.76 -25.35 15.94
CA VAL A 141 -6.82 -26.82 15.92
C VAL A 141 -7.52 -27.31 17.19
N GLU A 142 -7.22 -26.77 18.36
CA GLU A 142 -7.89 -27.15 19.62
C GLU A 142 -9.35 -26.77 19.67
N LEU A 143 -9.72 -25.54 19.26
CA LEU A 143 -11.12 -25.14 19.18
C LEU A 143 -11.88 -26.06 18.21
N THR A 144 -11.24 -26.40 17.08
CA THR A 144 -11.80 -27.29 16.06
C THR A 144 -11.92 -28.72 16.58
N LEU A 145 -10.88 -29.28 17.22
CA LEU A 145 -10.89 -30.61 17.83
C LEU A 145 -11.89 -30.70 18.98
N SER A 146 -12.03 -29.65 19.80
CA SER A 146 -13.02 -29.60 20.88
C SER A 146 -14.46 -29.57 20.34
N ILE A 147 -14.71 -28.80 19.28
CA ILE A 147 -16.01 -28.79 18.58
C ILE A 147 -16.28 -30.16 17.94
N CYS A 148 -15.29 -30.73 17.24
CA CYS A 148 -15.38 -32.04 16.60
C CYS A 148 -15.62 -33.14 17.63
N GLY A 149 -14.93 -33.13 18.77
CA GLY A 149 -15.12 -34.06 19.88
C GLY A 149 -16.55 -34.01 20.43
N ILE A 150 -17.09 -32.81 20.68
CA ILE A 150 -18.49 -32.65 21.12
C ILE A 150 -19.47 -33.14 20.05
N LEU A 151 -19.20 -32.89 18.76
CA LEU A 151 -20.02 -33.38 17.66
C LEU A 151 -19.98 -34.91 17.52
N LEU A 152 -18.80 -35.53 17.71
CA LEU A 152 -18.60 -36.98 17.68
C LEU A 152 -19.29 -37.66 18.88
N ILE A 153 -19.13 -37.14 20.10
CA ILE A 153 -19.83 -37.62 21.30
C ILE A 153 -21.34 -37.52 21.11
N ARG A 154 -21.82 -36.40 20.58
CA ARG A 154 -23.24 -36.21 20.29
C ARG A 154 -23.74 -37.19 19.23
N TRP A 155 -22.96 -37.43 18.18
CA TRP A 155 -23.27 -38.39 17.13
C TRP A 155 -23.32 -39.82 17.68
N PHE A 156 -22.36 -40.19 18.55
CA PHE A 156 -22.37 -41.45 19.30
C PHE A 156 -23.68 -41.61 20.10
N PHE A 157 -24.13 -40.59 20.84
CA PHE A 157 -25.41 -40.66 21.56
C PHE A 157 -26.66 -40.66 20.67
N VAL A 158 -26.57 -40.15 19.43
CA VAL A 158 -27.64 -40.35 18.42
C VAL A 158 -27.66 -41.81 17.98
N LEU A 159 -26.49 -42.40 17.73
CA LEU A 159 -26.33 -43.79 17.29
C LEU A 159 -26.75 -44.79 18.38
N THR A 160 -26.48 -44.50 19.66
CA THR A 160 -26.90 -45.35 20.80
C THR A 160 -28.34 -45.10 21.28
N HIS A 161 -29.17 -44.42 20.47
CA HIS A 161 -30.57 -44.07 20.78
C HIS A 161 -30.80 -43.24 22.05
N GLN A 162 -29.75 -42.65 22.62
CA GLN A 162 -29.79 -41.77 23.79
C GLN A 162 -30.23 -40.34 23.40
N LYS A 163 -31.42 -40.21 22.79
CA LYS A 163 -31.95 -38.92 22.25
C LYS A 163 -31.97 -37.80 23.30
N LYS A 164 -32.26 -38.12 24.56
CA LYS A 164 -32.29 -37.16 25.67
C LYS A 164 -30.90 -36.61 25.99
N LEU A 165 -29.86 -37.46 25.94
CA LEU A 165 -28.48 -37.05 26.16
C LEU A 165 -27.94 -36.25 24.95
N SER A 166 -28.21 -36.72 23.73
CA SER A 166 -27.79 -36.02 22.50
C SER A 166 -28.39 -34.61 22.35
N THR A 167 -29.63 -34.42 22.82
CA THR A 167 -30.27 -33.10 22.86
C THR A 167 -29.68 -32.21 23.96
N LEU A 168 -29.29 -32.80 25.10
CA LEU A 168 -28.60 -32.10 26.18
C LEU A 168 -27.23 -31.56 25.73
N LEU A 169 -26.51 -32.33 24.91
CA LEU A 169 -25.15 -32.04 24.42
C LEU A 169 -25.13 -31.13 23.17
N THR A 170 -26.22 -30.44 22.87
CA THR A 170 -26.26 -29.47 21.77
C THR A 170 -25.33 -28.29 22.05
N LEU A 171 -24.40 -28.00 21.14
CA LEU A 171 -23.59 -26.78 21.15
C LEU A 171 -24.51 -25.55 21.04
N LYS A 172 -24.82 -24.96 22.18
CA LYS A 172 -25.57 -23.71 22.26
C LYS A 172 -24.62 -22.53 22.02
N PRO A 173 -25.07 -21.43 21.38
CA PRO A 173 -24.28 -20.21 21.27
C PRO A 173 -23.72 -19.70 22.62
N SER A 174 -24.40 -20.00 23.73
CA SER A 174 -23.94 -19.70 25.08
C SER A 174 -22.60 -20.36 25.43
N ALA A 175 -22.29 -21.57 24.94
CA ALA A 175 -21.00 -22.23 25.23
C ALA A 175 -19.82 -21.40 24.70
N PHE A 176 -19.94 -20.85 23.50
CA PHE A 176 -18.96 -19.92 22.93
C PHE A 176 -18.87 -18.62 23.73
N GLY A 177 -20.01 -18.06 24.12
CA GLY A 177 -20.00 -16.84 24.93
C GLY A 177 -19.31 -17.02 26.29
N PHE A 178 -19.53 -18.16 26.96
CA PHE A 178 -18.81 -18.49 28.19
C PHE A 178 -17.32 -18.72 27.98
N TYR A 179 -16.92 -19.43 26.92
CA TYR A 179 -15.52 -19.60 26.58
C TYR A 179 -14.80 -18.27 26.45
N PHE A 180 -15.36 -17.33 25.68
CA PHE A 180 -14.76 -16.01 25.52
C PHE A 180 -14.78 -15.18 26.81
N LEU A 181 -15.82 -15.31 27.64
CA LEU A 181 -15.90 -14.64 28.94
C LEU A 181 -14.80 -15.14 29.88
N SER A 182 -14.67 -16.46 30.02
CA SER A 182 -13.64 -17.08 30.85
C SER A 182 -12.23 -16.75 30.35
N LEU A 183 -12.01 -16.78 29.04
CA LEU A 183 -10.75 -16.36 28.43
C LEU A 183 -10.45 -14.89 28.72
N SER A 184 -11.45 -14.01 28.65
CA SER A 184 -11.29 -12.58 28.95
C SER A 184 -10.90 -12.36 30.41
N VAL A 185 -11.56 -13.06 31.35
CA VAL A 185 -11.23 -13.01 32.78
C VAL A 185 -9.83 -13.57 33.04
N TYR A 186 -9.49 -14.72 32.44
CA TYR A 186 -8.16 -15.32 32.57
C TYR A 186 -7.05 -14.37 32.10
N LEU A 187 -7.20 -13.76 30.92
CA LEU A 187 -6.24 -12.79 30.39
C LEU A 187 -6.10 -11.57 31.30
N THR A 188 -7.21 -11.12 31.89
CA THR A 188 -7.21 -10.02 32.86
C THR A 188 -6.47 -10.39 34.14
N ILE A 189 -6.69 -11.59 34.68
CA ILE A 189 -6.00 -12.10 35.87
C ILE A 189 -4.49 -12.20 35.59
N GLN A 190 -4.10 -12.76 34.45
CA GLN A 190 -2.69 -12.85 34.06
C GLN A 190 -2.04 -11.46 33.96
N PHE A 191 -2.74 -10.47 33.39
CA PHE A 191 -2.27 -9.08 33.34
C PHE A 191 -2.04 -8.48 34.74
N LEU A 192 -2.98 -8.69 35.67
CA LEU A 192 -2.87 -8.19 37.04
C LEU A 192 -1.72 -8.85 37.81
N LEU A 193 -1.48 -10.14 37.59
CA LEU A 193 -0.48 -10.94 38.30
C LEU A 193 0.96 -10.79 37.75
N LEU A 194 1.14 -10.70 36.42
CA LEU A 194 2.48 -10.77 35.78
C LEU A 194 3.24 -9.43 35.68
N SER A 195 2.66 -8.33 36.14
CA SER A 195 3.17 -6.95 35.96
C SER A 195 4.56 -6.62 36.56
N HIS A 196 5.27 -7.56 37.20
CA HIS A 196 6.57 -7.31 37.85
C HIS A 196 7.76 -8.10 37.31
N HIS A 197 7.58 -9.03 36.37
CA HIS A 197 8.69 -9.73 35.74
C HIS A 197 8.72 -9.44 34.25
N LYS A 198 9.89 -9.02 33.73
CA LYS A 198 10.15 -8.94 32.29
C LYS A 198 9.78 -10.29 31.70
N ILE A 199 8.66 -10.37 30.99
CA ILE A 199 8.20 -11.57 30.31
C ILE A 199 9.12 -11.78 29.10
N ASN A 200 10.35 -12.24 29.35
CA ASN A 200 11.23 -12.79 28.33
C ASN A 200 10.98 -14.29 28.14
N THR A 201 10.19 -14.92 29.03
CA THR A 201 9.74 -16.29 28.83
C THR A 201 8.49 -16.28 27.95
N PRO A 202 8.55 -16.88 26.75
CA PRO A 202 7.39 -16.98 25.89
C PRO A 202 6.29 -17.77 26.61
N VAL A 203 5.21 -17.10 27.00
CA VAL A 203 3.93 -17.65 27.53
C VAL A 203 3.24 -18.62 26.53
N TYR A 204 3.91 -18.92 25.42
CA TYR A 204 3.39 -19.55 24.21
C TYR A 204 3.24 -21.08 24.32
N ILE A 205 3.90 -21.75 25.27
CA ILE A 205 4.02 -23.22 25.26
C ILE A 205 2.90 -23.94 26.05
N HIS A 206 2.21 -23.26 26.97
CA HIS A 206 1.18 -23.91 27.83
C HIS A 206 -0.25 -23.37 27.66
N TRP A 207 -0.44 -22.34 26.85
CA TRP A 207 -1.77 -21.77 26.53
C TRP A 207 -2.85 -22.79 26.12
N PRO A 208 -2.55 -23.82 25.30
CA PRO A 208 -3.53 -24.79 24.82
C PRO A 208 -4.19 -25.58 25.98
N LEU A 209 -3.36 -26.05 26.92
CA LEU A 209 -3.76 -26.77 28.14
C LEU A 209 -4.60 -25.92 29.10
N HIS A 210 -4.45 -24.60 29.07
CA HIS A 210 -5.20 -23.70 29.97
C HIS A 210 -6.56 -23.29 29.41
N THR A 211 -6.77 -23.27 28.09
CA THR A 211 -8.04 -22.78 27.50
C THR A 211 -9.12 -23.84 27.29
N THR A 212 -8.70 -25.09 27.07
CA THR A 212 -9.62 -26.24 26.92
C THR A 212 -10.52 -26.45 28.15
N PRO A 213 -10.03 -26.38 29.40
CA PRO A 213 -10.88 -26.45 30.59
C PRO A 213 -11.96 -25.35 30.64
N PHE A 214 -11.64 -24.12 30.18
CA PHE A 214 -12.62 -23.03 30.15
C PHE A 214 -13.70 -23.22 29.08
N PHE A 215 -13.37 -23.82 27.94
CA PHE A 215 -14.37 -24.19 26.93
C PHE A 215 -15.31 -25.27 27.45
N ILE A 216 -14.76 -26.32 28.07
CA ILE A 216 -15.54 -27.40 28.69
C ILE A 216 -16.42 -26.86 29.81
N LEU A 217 -15.88 -26.04 30.71
CA LEU A 217 -16.62 -25.39 31.78
C LEU A 217 -17.72 -24.49 31.22
N GLY A 218 -17.43 -23.67 30.21
CA GLY A 218 -18.42 -22.82 29.56
C GLY A 218 -19.54 -23.60 28.88
N TRP A 219 -19.20 -24.75 28.29
CA TRP A 219 -20.17 -25.68 27.75
C TRP A 219 -21.05 -26.31 28.85
N LEU A 220 -20.47 -26.78 29.95
CA LEU A 220 -21.20 -27.32 31.11
C LEU A 220 -22.13 -26.27 31.73
N ILE A 221 -21.67 -25.03 31.94
CA ILE A 221 -22.51 -23.94 32.46
C ILE A 221 -23.63 -23.62 31.47
N SER A 222 -23.40 -23.73 30.15
CA SER A 222 -24.45 -23.50 29.14
C SER A 222 -25.60 -24.52 29.19
N ILE A 223 -25.34 -25.70 29.77
CA ILE A 223 -26.33 -26.74 30.01
C ILE A 223 -27.14 -26.40 31.28
N LEU A 224 -26.46 -25.91 32.32
CA LEU A 224 -27.04 -25.58 33.63
C LEU A 224 -27.83 -24.24 33.63
N ASP A 225 -27.34 -23.21 32.93
CA ASP A 225 -27.94 -21.88 32.86
C ASP A 225 -29.09 -21.84 31.84
N LYS A 226 -30.22 -22.50 32.17
CA LYS A 226 -31.40 -22.62 31.30
C LYS A 226 -31.99 -21.28 30.85
N LYS A 227 -31.81 -20.21 31.64
CA LYS A 227 -32.30 -18.84 31.32
C LYS A 227 -31.22 -17.94 30.72
N HIS A 228 -29.98 -18.43 30.62
CA HIS A 228 -28.81 -17.68 30.17
C HIS A 228 -28.61 -16.39 30.96
N LEU A 229 -28.93 -16.41 32.26
CA LEU A 229 -28.89 -15.22 33.12
C LEU A 229 -27.44 -14.79 33.33
N PHE A 230 -26.54 -15.73 33.59
CA PHE A 230 -25.13 -15.43 33.83
C PHE A 230 -24.47 -14.90 32.55
N LEU A 231 -24.79 -15.48 31.40
CA LEU A 231 -24.35 -14.97 30.11
C LEU A 231 -24.83 -13.52 29.88
N LYS A 232 -26.11 -13.20 30.15
CA LYS A 232 -26.63 -11.83 29.98
C LYS A 232 -25.91 -10.81 30.85
N CYS A 233 -25.67 -11.17 32.12
CA CYS A 233 -25.08 -10.26 33.08
C CYS A 233 -23.58 -10.13 32.89
N GLY A 234 -22.90 -11.17 32.41
CA GLY A 234 -21.46 -11.17 32.14
C GLY A 234 -21.04 -10.51 30.83
N ALA A 235 -21.98 -10.11 29.95
CA ALA A 235 -21.66 -9.49 28.66
C ALA A 235 -20.69 -8.29 28.76
N PRO A 236 -20.87 -7.34 29.71
CA PRO A 236 -19.96 -6.20 29.85
C PRO A 236 -18.52 -6.62 30.18
N LEU A 237 -18.32 -7.75 30.88
CA LEU A 237 -16.98 -8.21 31.25
C LEU A 237 -16.14 -8.69 30.05
N LEU A 238 -16.75 -8.91 28.88
CA LEU A 238 -16.00 -9.17 27.65
C LEU A 238 -15.15 -7.97 27.19
N ILE A 239 -15.45 -6.78 27.72
CA ILE A 239 -14.70 -5.54 27.45
C ILE A 239 -13.40 -5.52 28.27
N LEU A 240 -13.23 -6.34 29.31
CA LEU A 240 -12.06 -6.28 30.20
C LEU A 240 -10.71 -6.30 29.48
N PRO A 241 -10.46 -7.15 28.46
CA PRO A 241 -9.16 -7.12 27.79
C PRO A 241 -8.96 -5.86 26.93
N ILE A 242 -10.04 -5.27 26.39
CA ILE A 242 -9.98 -3.94 25.76
C ILE A 242 -9.74 -2.86 26.80
N ALA A 243 -10.35 -2.98 27.99
CA ALA A 243 -10.17 -2.01 29.06
C ALA A 243 -8.69 -1.90 29.46
N ILE A 244 -7.92 -2.99 29.40
CA ILE A 244 -6.46 -2.96 29.56
C ILE A 244 -5.82 -2.02 28.53
N ILE A 245 -6.15 -2.19 27.24
CA ILE A 245 -5.64 -1.33 26.15
C ILE A 245 -6.07 0.12 26.37
N ILE A 246 -7.35 0.37 26.64
CA ILE A 246 -7.89 1.71 26.92
C ILE A 246 -7.15 2.35 28.08
N THR A 247 -6.85 1.60 29.15
CA THR A 247 -6.13 2.14 30.31
C THR A 247 -4.67 2.43 30.02
N GLY A 248 -4.03 1.64 29.16
CA GLY A 248 -2.67 1.91 28.68
C GLY A 248 -2.63 3.16 27.81
N GLU A 249 -3.61 3.33 26.92
CA GLU A 249 -3.74 4.53 26.08
C GLU A 249 -4.09 5.77 26.92
N ALA A 250 -5.05 5.67 27.84
CA ALA A 250 -5.43 6.76 28.74
C ALA A 250 -4.26 7.17 29.63
N GLN A 251 -3.53 6.19 30.20
CA GLN A 251 -2.31 6.44 30.95
C GLN A 251 -1.28 7.19 30.11
N TYR A 252 -1.05 6.78 28.86
CA TYR A 252 -0.10 7.45 27.99
C TYR A 252 -0.51 8.90 27.69
N LEU A 253 -1.79 9.14 27.36
CA LEU A 253 -2.32 10.48 27.14
C LEU A 253 -2.24 11.35 28.41
N MET A 254 -2.50 10.78 29.58
CA MET A 254 -2.33 11.48 30.86
C MET A 254 -0.86 11.83 31.10
N LEU A 255 0.06 10.89 30.83
CA LEU A 255 1.50 11.11 30.98
C LEU A 255 2.02 12.21 30.04
N LEU A 256 1.48 12.30 28.82
CA LEU A 256 1.76 13.40 27.89
C LEU A 256 1.36 14.78 28.42
N ASN A 257 0.40 14.82 29.34
CA ASN A 257 -0.07 16.04 30.00
C ASN A 257 0.47 16.15 31.44
N ASP A 258 1.61 15.51 31.73
CA ASP A 258 2.28 15.48 33.05
C ASP A 258 1.47 14.83 34.19
N TRP A 259 0.40 14.08 33.90
CA TRP A 259 -0.42 13.41 34.91
C TRP A 259 0.05 11.97 35.12
N GLN A 260 0.61 11.72 36.31
CA GLN A 260 1.14 10.41 36.68
C GLN A 260 0.06 9.53 37.34
N VAL A 261 -0.68 8.74 36.55
CA VAL A 261 -1.73 7.85 37.07
C VAL A 261 -1.47 6.40 36.72
N CYS A 262 -1.43 5.54 37.76
CA CYS A 262 -1.25 4.10 37.62
C CYS A 262 -2.30 3.46 36.69
N SER A 263 -1.91 2.64 35.69
CA SER A 263 -2.87 1.93 34.82
C SER A 263 -3.78 1.01 35.62
N LYS A 264 -3.31 0.44 36.73
CA LYS A 264 -4.13 -0.40 37.61
C LYS A 264 -5.27 0.40 38.25
N ILE A 265 -5.01 1.66 38.61
CA ILE A 265 -6.02 2.56 39.18
C ILE A 265 -7.03 2.93 38.09
N LEU A 266 -6.56 3.32 36.89
CA LEU A 266 -7.45 3.59 35.75
C LEU A 266 -8.30 2.36 35.38
N PHE A 267 -7.70 1.18 35.40
CA PHE A 267 -8.38 -0.08 35.15
C PHE A 267 -9.43 -0.38 36.22
N LEU A 268 -9.14 -0.13 37.50
CA LEU A 268 -10.12 -0.25 38.58
C LEU A 268 -11.29 0.71 38.37
N TYR A 269 -11.02 1.96 37.96
CA TYR A 269 -12.05 2.95 37.63
C TYR A 269 -12.92 2.54 36.44
N LEU A 270 -12.40 1.76 35.47
CA LEU A 270 -13.22 1.18 34.40
C LEU A 270 -13.95 -0.09 34.83
N LEU A 271 -13.34 -0.90 35.71
CA LEU A 271 -13.91 -2.16 36.20
C LEU A 271 -15.18 -1.91 37.03
N VAL A 272 -15.19 -0.90 37.90
CA VAL A 272 -16.34 -0.61 38.78
C VAL A 272 -17.61 -0.31 37.97
N PRO A 273 -17.62 0.61 36.98
CA PRO A 273 -18.77 0.83 36.10
C PRO A 273 -19.18 -0.41 35.31
N LEU A 274 -18.23 -1.24 34.87
CA LEU A 274 -18.55 -2.50 34.17
C LEU A 274 -19.27 -3.49 35.10
N LEU A 275 -18.82 -3.63 36.35
CA LEU A 275 -19.47 -4.46 37.36
C LEU A 275 -20.86 -3.91 37.76
N LEU A 276 -20.99 -2.58 37.90
CA LEU A 276 -22.28 -1.92 38.11
C LEU A 276 -23.22 -2.17 36.92
N LEU A 277 -22.72 -2.09 35.69
CA LEU A 277 -23.51 -2.40 34.49
C LEU A 277 -23.95 -3.87 34.47
N CYS A 278 -23.07 -4.80 34.84
CA CYS A 278 -23.43 -6.22 35.02
C CYS A 278 -24.57 -6.38 36.04
N TYR A 279 -24.49 -5.67 37.17
CA TYR A 279 -25.52 -5.68 38.22
C TYR A 279 -26.83 -5.03 37.75
N CYS A 280 -26.78 -3.90 37.04
CA CYS A 280 -27.96 -3.24 36.47
C CYS A 280 -28.64 -4.13 35.43
N ILE A 281 -27.89 -4.81 34.55
CA ILE A 281 -28.43 -5.77 33.59
C ILE A 281 -29.04 -6.97 34.34
N TYR A 282 -28.39 -7.45 35.39
CA TYR A 282 -28.94 -8.49 36.26
C TYR A 282 -30.29 -8.08 36.84
N GLN A 283 -30.35 -6.93 37.53
CA GLN A 283 -31.59 -6.42 38.13
C GLN A 283 -32.68 -6.16 37.07
N HIS A 284 -32.34 -5.55 35.94
CA HIS A 284 -33.30 -5.30 34.88
C HIS A 284 -33.89 -6.61 34.31
N THR A 285 -33.05 -7.64 34.14
CA THR A 285 -33.48 -8.94 33.61
C THR A 285 -34.27 -9.78 34.62
N THR A 286 -33.99 -9.64 35.93
CA THR A 286 -34.78 -10.29 37.00
C THR A 286 -36.13 -9.60 37.21
N ILE A 287 -36.16 -8.26 37.24
CA ILE A 287 -37.36 -7.46 37.50
C ILE A 287 -38.38 -7.53 36.35
N HIS A 288 -37.96 -7.22 35.11
CA HIS A 288 -38.93 -7.04 34.03
C HIS A 288 -39.41 -8.34 33.37
N LYS A 289 -38.82 -9.50 33.71
CA LYS A 289 -39.06 -10.84 33.12
C LYS A 289 -39.04 -10.89 31.57
N LYS A 290 -38.81 -9.78 30.87
CA LYS A 290 -38.65 -9.67 29.42
C LYS A 290 -37.27 -10.23 29.06
N LEU A 291 -37.27 -11.50 28.70
CA LEU A 291 -36.07 -12.19 28.26
C LEU A 291 -35.62 -11.62 26.91
N ILE A 292 -34.54 -10.83 26.91
CA ILE A 292 -33.75 -10.60 25.69
C ILE A 292 -33.41 -11.98 25.13
N ARG A 293 -33.86 -12.26 23.90
CA ARG A 293 -33.61 -13.54 23.25
C ARG A 293 -32.10 -13.75 23.14
N GLN A 294 -31.63 -14.93 23.53
CA GLN A 294 -30.20 -15.30 23.49
C GLN A 294 -29.54 -14.95 22.15
N ASN A 295 -30.19 -15.28 21.03
CA ASN A 295 -29.66 -14.98 19.70
C ASN A 295 -29.47 -13.47 19.45
N THR A 296 -30.33 -12.62 20.02
CA THR A 296 -30.22 -11.15 19.90
C THR A 296 -29.01 -10.65 20.70
N LEU A 297 -28.83 -11.14 21.93
CA LEU A 297 -27.67 -10.82 22.76
C LEU A 297 -26.37 -11.27 22.08
N MET A 298 -26.31 -12.53 21.63
CA MET A 298 -25.13 -13.06 20.92
C MET A 298 -24.80 -12.26 19.66
N LYS A 299 -25.84 -11.86 18.93
CA LYS A 299 -25.69 -11.14 17.66
C LYS A 299 -25.20 -9.71 17.81
N TYR A 300 -25.74 -8.97 18.77
CA TYR A 300 -25.52 -7.51 18.82
C TYR A 300 -24.56 -7.08 19.93
N TRP A 301 -24.25 -7.94 20.89
CA TRP A 301 -23.39 -7.61 22.03
C TRP A 301 -22.20 -8.56 22.12
N TYR A 302 -22.45 -9.84 22.44
CA TYR A 302 -21.39 -10.80 22.78
C TYR A 302 -20.33 -10.95 21.68
N PHE A 303 -20.74 -11.40 20.48
CA PHE A 303 -19.79 -11.66 19.41
C PHE A 303 -19.14 -10.39 18.84
N PRO A 304 -19.85 -9.25 18.67
CA PRO A 304 -19.21 -7.98 18.37
C PRO A 304 -18.13 -7.57 19.38
N ILE A 305 -18.41 -7.67 20.69
CA ILE A 305 -17.43 -7.34 21.72
C ILE A 305 -16.25 -8.32 21.65
N CYS A 306 -16.49 -9.64 21.58
CA CYS A 306 -15.42 -10.63 21.41
C CYS A 306 -14.51 -10.31 20.22
N LEU A 307 -15.10 -9.98 19.07
CA LEU A 307 -14.38 -9.66 17.85
C LEU A 307 -13.57 -8.37 18.00
N THR A 308 -14.15 -7.35 18.63
CA THR A 308 -13.49 -6.09 18.98
C THR A 308 -12.29 -6.37 19.87
N THR A 309 -12.48 -7.15 20.93
CA THR A 309 -11.44 -7.49 21.90
C THR A 309 -10.29 -8.24 21.25
N LEU A 310 -10.59 -9.29 20.49
CA LEU A 310 -9.58 -10.07 19.80
C LEU A 310 -8.81 -9.23 18.77
N THR A 311 -9.53 -8.43 17.97
CA THR A 311 -8.91 -7.56 16.96
C THR A 311 -8.03 -6.51 17.61
N ALA A 312 -8.49 -5.90 18.71
CA ALA A 312 -7.73 -4.90 19.44
C ALA A 312 -6.44 -5.49 20.03
N MET A 313 -6.51 -6.64 20.68
CA MET A 313 -5.33 -7.29 21.26
C MET A 313 -4.29 -7.71 20.21
N LEU A 314 -4.72 -8.04 19.00
CA LEU A 314 -3.83 -8.52 17.94
C LEU A 314 -3.17 -7.40 17.14
N PHE A 315 -3.81 -6.24 17.03
CA PHE A 315 -3.32 -5.10 16.24
C PHE A 315 -2.91 -3.88 17.07
N TRP A 316 -3.06 -3.94 18.39
CA TRP A 316 -2.53 -2.90 19.25
C TRP A 316 -1.02 -3.07 19.38
N HIS A 317 -0.30 -2.02 19.02
CA HIS A 317 1.14 -1.91 19.15
C HIS A 317 1.44 -0.70 20.01
N PHE A 318 2.35 -0.84 20.98
CA PHE A 318 2.75 0.31 21.80
C PHE A 318 3.83 1.17 21.14
N GLN A 319 4.71 0.55 20.35
CA GLN A 319 5.78 1.21 19.62
C GLN A 319 5.91 0.62 18.21
N TRP A 320 6.32 1.46 17.28
CA TRP A 320 6.58 1.13 15.89
C TRP A 320 7.88 1.82 15.46
N THR A 321 8.78 1.10 14.80
CA THR A 321 9.96 1.71 14.16
C THR A 321 9.79 1.56 12.66
N SER A 322 9.84 2.68 11.93
CA SER A 322 9.63 2.71 10.48
C SER A 322 10.88 3.22 9.77
N ARG A 323 11.32 2.49 8.74
CA ARG A 323 12.26 3.02 7.74
C ARG A 323 11.55 3.80 6.62
N ASP A 324 10.22 3.80 6.65
CA ASP A 324 9.35 4.32 5.60
C ASP A 324 8.72 5.64 6.05
N LEU A 325 9.10 6.73 5.38
CA LEU A 325 8.57 8.08 5.59
C LEU A 325 7.23 8.33 4.89
N LEU A 326 6.81 7.45 3.96
CA LEU A 326 5.65 7.65 3.11
C LEU A 326 4.38 7.02 3.71
N HIS A 327 4.43 5.74 4.05
CA HIS A 327 3.19 5.00 4.37
C HIS A 327 2.55 5.41 5.71
N PRO A 328 3.29 5.55 6.82
CA PRO A 328 2.73 6.09 8.07
C PRO A 328 2.25 7.54 7.92
N ALA A 329 2.96 8.33 7.12
CA ALA A 329 2.69 9.74 6.93
C ALA A 329 1.37 10.03 6.20
N ASN A 330 0.86 9.10 5.40
CA ASN A 330 -0.49 9.21 4.81
C ASN A 330 -1.57 9.46 5.86
N SER A 331 -1.36 8.91 7.06
CA SER A 331 -2.25 9.04 8.20
C SER A 331 -1.94 10.24 9.09
N ILE A 332 -0.67 10.46 9.36
CA ILE A 332 -0.23 11.51 10.30
C ILE A 332 -0.38 12.90 9.68
N THR A 333 0.04 13.08 8.43
CA THR A 333 0.21 14.42 7.84
C THR A 333 -1.10 15.19 7.71
N PRO A 334 -2.23 14.60 7.26
CA PRO A 334 -3.50 15.32 7.25
C PRO A 334 -4.04 15.63 8.65
N ALA A 335 -3.78 14.76 9.64
CA ALA A 335 -4.16 15.02 11.04
C ALA A 335 -3.34 16.18 11.63
N HIS A 336 -2.03 16.18 11.39
CA HIS A 336 -1.13 17.26 11.77
C HIS A 336 -1.50 18.57 11.09
N GLY A 337 -1.77 18.55 9.78
CA GLY A 337 -2.26 19.70 9.02
C GLY A 337 -3.51 20.33 9.64
N LEU A 338 -4.48 19.51 10.03
CA LEU A 338 -5.71 19.98 10.65
C LEU A 338 -5.49 20.57 12.05
N ILE A 339 -4.74 19.88 12.91
CA ILE A 339 -4.58 20.29 14.32
C ILE A 339 -3.58 21.43 14.48
N ALA A 340 -2.45 21.41 13.77
CA ALA A 340 -1.39 22.40 13.92
C ALA A 340 -1.57 23.63 13.01
N PHE A 341 -2.17 23.46 11.83
CA PHE A 341 -2.24 24.51 10.81
C PHE A 341 -3.66 24.85 10.34
N GLY A 342 -4.69 24.22 10.89
CA GLY A 342 -6.08 24.44 10.47
C GLY A 342 -6.38 24.00 9.04
N GLN A 343 -5.54 23.16 8.42
CA GLN A 343 -5.76 22.66 7.06
C GLN A 343 -6.95 21.69 7.06
N ILE A 344 -8.03 22.07 6.39
CA ILE A 344 -9.24 21.26 6.31
C ILE A 344 -9.03 20.14 5.27
N PRO A 345 -9.17 18.87 5.64
CA PRO A 345 -9.06 17.75 4.70
C PRO A 345 -10.07 17.84 3.55
N PHE A 346 -9.63 17.41 2.37
CA PHE A 346 -10.24 17.58 1.05
C PHE A 346 -10.32 19.02 0.53
N ILE A 347 -10.15 20.04 1.37
CA ILE A 347 -10.18 21.46 0.98
C ILE A 347 -8.76 22.00 0.77
N ASP A 348 -7.92 21.89 1.79
CA ASP A 348 -6.52 22.36 1.79
C ASP A 348 -5.54 21.22 1.52
N ILE A 349 -5.90 20.00 1.94
CA ILE A 349 -5.09 18.79 1.75
C ILE A 349 -5.98 17.60 1.37
N TRP A 350 -5.66 16.92 0.28
CA TRP A 350 -6.33 15.71 -0.18
C TRP A 350 -5.68 14.46 0.45
N PRO A 351 -6.31 13.83 1.45
CA PRO A 351 -5.79 12.61 2.05
C PRO A 351 -5.82 11.44 1.08
N THR A 352 -4.71 10.69 0.97
CA THR A 352 -4.54 9.60 -0.01
C THR A 352 -5.61 8.52 0.07
N ARG A 353 -6.05 8.14 1.27
CA ARG A 353 -7.11 7.13 1.48
C ARG A 353 -8.30 7.68 2.26
N GLY A 354 -8.51 8.99 2.29
CA GLY A 354 -9.68 9.61 2.91
C GLY A 354 -9.61 9.68 4.44
N LEU A 355 -10.77 9.76 5.11
CA LEU A 355 -10.88 9.77 6.58
C LEU A 355 -10.28 8.53 7.24
N TRP A 356 -10.23 7.40 6.53
CA TRP A 356 -9.59 6.19 7.04
C TRP A 356 -8.18 6.46 7.55
N ASP A 357 -7.41 7.27 6.80
CA ASP A 357 -6.01 7.53 7.13
C ASP A 357 -5.87 8.39 8.38
N TYR A 358 -6.66 9.45 8.54
CA TYR A 358 -6.35 10.50 9.52
C TYR A 358 -7.38 10.68 10.64
N PHE A 359 -8.57 10.07 10.58
CA PHE A 359 -9.61 10.28 11.60
C PHE A 359 -9.15 9.88 13.02
N PHE A 360 -8.61 8.67 13.17
CA PHE A 360 -8.11 8.19 14.47
C PHE A 360 -6.82 8.89 14.92
N PRO A 361 -5.83 9.16 14.03
CA PRO A 361 -4.72 10.06 14.34
C PRO A 361 -5.16 11.45 14.83
N THR A 362 -6.18 12.05 14.19
CA THR A 362 -6.73 13.35 14.62
C THR A 362 -7.35 13.25 16.00
N LEU A 363 -8.14 12.20 16.28
CA LEU A 363 -8.68 11.96 17.62
C LEU A 363 -7.58 11.84 18.67
N PHE A 364 -6.48 11.16 18.35
CA PHE A 364 -5.35 11.06 19.25
C PHE A 364 -4.71 12.43 19.51
N MET A 365 -4.44 13.21 18.46
CA MET A 365 -3.81 14.53 18.58
C MET A 365 -4.68 15.55 19.31
N LEU A 366 -6.01 15.42 19.23
CA LEU A 366 -6.93 16.23 20.03
C LEU A 366 -6.74 16.04 21.54
N PHE A 367 -6.28 14.86 21.98
CA PHE A 367 -6.01 14.57 23.40
C PHE A 367 -4.52 14.67 23.77
N GLY A 368 -3.63 14.29 22.87
CA GLY A 368 -2.19 14.22 23.10
C GLY A 368 -1.41 15.47 22.69
N GLY A 369 -2.04 16.41 21.99
CA GLY A 369 -1.40 17.62 21.47
C GLY A 369 -0.73 17.42 20.11
N GLN A 370 -0.37 18.55 19.48
CA GLN A 370 0.20 18.57 18.13
C GLN A 370 1.63 17.99 18.05
N GLU A 371 2.41 18.12 19.13
CA GLU A 371 3.79 17.60 19.21
C GLU A 371 3.85 16.07 19.10
N GLN A 372 2.71 15.40 19.30
CA GLN A 372 2.59 13.94 19.25
C GLN A 372 2.08 13.45 17.88
N ALA A 373 2.29 14.23 16.81
CA ALA A 373 1.88 13.89 15.46
C ALA A 373 2.39 12.51 15.03
N THR A 374 3.68 12.21 15.18
CA THR A 374 4.27 10.91 14.78
C THR A 374 3.69 9.76 15.60
N SER A 375 3.56 9.94 16.92
CA SER A 375 2.96 8.98 17.85
C SER A 375 1.50 8.63 17.53
N SER A 376 0.76 9.53 16.87
CA SER A 376 -0.65 9.35 16.53
C SER A 376 -0.92 8.20 15.54
N PHE A 377 0.08 7.77 14.77
CA PHE A 377 -0.05 6.67 13.81
C PHE A 377 -0.53 5.36 14.46
N ILE A 378 -0.21 5.14 15.73
CA ILE A 378 -0.61 3.93 16.47
C ILE A 378 -2.13 3.75 16.50
N TRP A 379 -2.88 4.85 16.53
CA TRP A 379 -4.34 4.82 16.50
C TRP A 379 -4.93 4.55 15.12
N ASN A 380 -4.13 4.54 14.05
CA ASN A 380 -4.62 4.30 12.71
C ASN A 380 -4.93 2.82 12.43
N VAL A 381 -4.18 1.87 12.99
CA VAL A 381 -4.33 0.45 12.58
C VAL A 381 -5.50 -0.23 13.32
N MET A 382 -5.46 -0.22 14.66
CA MET A 382 -6.36 -1.05 15.47
C MET A 382 -7.86 -0.70 15.34
N PRO A 383 -8.32 0.55 15.54
CA PRO A 383 -9.75 0.88 15.51
C PRO A 383 -10.39 0.63 14.14
N ASN A 384 -9.62 0.92 13.11
CA ASN A 384 -9.91 0.71 11.71
C ASN A 384 -10.14 -0.77 11.39
N LYS A 385 -9.29 -1.68 11.90
CA LYS A 385 -9.47 -3.14 11.79
C LYS A 385 -10.70 -3.63 12.55
N VAL A 386 -10.97 -3.06 13.73
CA VAL A 386 -12.17 -3.36 14.53
C VAL A 386 -13.43 -3.04 13.72
N ILE A 387 -13.53 -1.83 13.16
CA ILE A 387 -14.67 -1.41 12.32
C ILE A 387 -14.85 -2.35 11.14
N ALA A 388 -13.76 -2.68 10.43
CA ALA A 388 -13.80 -3.58 9.30
C ALA A 388 -14.38 -4.95 9.66
N ASN A 389 -13.89 -5.57 10.74
CA ASN A 389 -14.34 -6.87 11.20
C ASN A 389 -15.80 -6.86 11.66
N LEU A 390 -16.24 -5.80 12.34
CA LEU A 390 -17.64 -5.62 12.75
C LEU A 390 -18.59 -5.51 11.55
N ILE A 391 -18.19 -4.82 10.48
CA ILE A 391 -18.98 -4.70 9.26
C ILE A 391 -19.09 -6.04 8.53
N ILE A 392 -17.98 -6.78 8.42
CA ILE A 392 -17.98 -8.13 7.83
C ILE A 392 -18.87 -9.07 8.64
N TYR A 393 -18.77 -9.02 9.97
CA TYR A 393 -19.64 -9.77 10.87
C TYR A 393 -21.12 -9.40 10.65
N ALA A 394 -21.42 -8.10 10.54
CA ALA A 394 -22.77 -7.62 10.26
C ALA A 394 -23.31 -8.15 8.92
N VAL A 395 -22.46 -8.29 7.88
CA VAL A 395 -22.83 -8.92 6.60
C VAL A 395 -23.20 -10.38 6.82
N PHE A 396 -22.32 -11.17 7.44
CA PHE A 396 -22.59 -12.60 7.62
C PHE A 396 -23.81 -12.87 8.50
N THR A 397 -24.05 -12.09 9.56
CA THR A 397 -25.24 -12.26 10.41
C THR A 397 -26.57 -11.95 9.70
N ARG A 398 -26.55 -11.44 8.47
CA ARG A 398 -27.74 -11.38 7.61
C ARG A 398 -28.08 -12.74 7.01
N PHE A 399 -27.08 -13.58 6.73
CA PHE A 399 -27.21 -14.86 6.04
C PHE A 399 -27.18 -16.08 6.97
N VAL A 400 -26.31 -16.06 7.98
CA VAL A 400 -26.07 -17.19 8.89
C VAL A 400 -26.42 -16.85 10.34
N ARG A 401 -26.43 -17.86 11.22
CA ARG A 401 -26.59 -17.64 12.66
C ARG A 401 -25.35 -16.92 13.23
N PRO A 402 -25.50 -16.15 14.32
CA PRO A 402 -24.41 -15.33 14.88
C PRO A 402 -23.11 -16.07 15.16
N GLY A 403 -23.16 -17.32 15.65
CA GLY A 403 -21.95 -18.11 15.92
C GLY A 403 -21.18 -18.50 14.66
N TYR A 404 -21.87 -18.86 13.59
CA TYR A 404 -21.24 -19.13 12.29
C TYR A 404 -20.70 -17.87 11.65
N ALA A 405 -21.38 -16.72 11.83
CA ALA A 405 -20.87 -15.44 11.37
C ALA A 405 -19.55 -15.10 12.05
N LEU A 406 -19.46 -15.29 13.38
CA LEU A 406 -18.21 -15.09 14.11
C LEU A 406 -17.11 -16.01 13.57
N LEU A 407 -17.38 -17.32 13.46
CA LEU A 407 -16.40 -18.28 12.95
C LEU A 407 -15.91 -17.90 11.54
N LEU A 408 -16.82 -17.48 10.66
CA LEU A 408 -16.47 -17.01 9.31
C LEU A 408 -15.56 -15.77 9.35
N VAL A 409 -15.81 -14.80 10.24
CA VAL A 409 -14.91 -13.66 10.39
C VAL A 409 -13.55 -14.09 10.94
N LEU A 410 -13.54 -14.97 11.94
CA LEU A 410 -12.30 -15.50 12.52
C LEU A 410 -11.49 -16.32 11.50
N LEU A 411 -12.12 -17.00 10.55
CA LEU A 411 -11.44 -17.72 9.46
C LEU A 411 -10.89 -16.78 8.38
N LEU A 412 -11.52 -15.63 8.16
CA LEU A 412 -11.00 -14.58 7.28
C LEU A 412 -9.89 -13.76 7.96
N TYR A 413 -9.77 -13.88 9.29
CA TYR A 413 -8.82 -13.10 10.08
C TYR A 413 -7.35 -13.44 9.78
N PRO A 414 -6.92 -14.72 9.71
CA PRO A 414 -5.58 -15.08 9.25
C PRO A 414 -5.27 -14.43 7.88
N PHE A 415 -6.21 -14.51 6.93
CA PHE A 415 -6.03 -13.90 5.61
C PHE A 415 -5.77 -12.38 5.69
N SER A 416 -6.38 -11.68 6.65
CA SER A 416 -6.14 -10.25 6.85
C SER A 416 -4.79 -9.90 7.46
N LEU A 417 -4.15 -10.84 8.17
CA LEU A 417 -2.80 -10.70 8.72
C LEU A 417 -1.74 -10.99 7.65
N PHE A 418 -2.03 -11.87 6.67
CA PHE A 418 -1.04 -12.36 5.70
C PHE A 418 -0.99 -11.57 4.39
N THR A 419 -2.02 -10.81 4.04
CA THR A 419 -1.91 -9.88 2.90
C THR A 419 -1.05 -8.70 3.33
N THR A 420 0.16 -8.54 2.74
CA THR A 420 1.09 -7.41 2.98
C THR A 420 0.47 -6.03 2.75
N TYR A 421 -0.68 -6.00 2.07
CA TYR A 421 -1.49 -4.81 1.91
C TYR A 421 -2.82 -5.05 2.61
N ASP A 422 -3.09 -4.26 3.65
CA ASP A 422 -4.22 -4.24 4.60
C ASP A 422 -5.63 -4.44 3.99
N SER A 423 -5.91 -5.59 3.40
CA SER A 423 -7.08 -5.82 2.56
C SER A 423 -8.44 -5.67 3.29
N LEU A 424 -8.43 -5.63 4.63
CA LEU A 424 -9.58 -5.27 5.49
C LEU A 424 -9.98 -3.79 5.45
N TYR A 425 -9.09 -2.84 5.13
CA TYR A 425 -9.46 -1.41 5.16
C TYR A 425 -10.59 -1.07 4.19
N TYR A 426 -10.77 -1.88 3.16
CA TYR A 426 -11.84 -1.68 2.23
C TYR A 426 -13.22 -1.91 2.81
N ALA A 427 -13.38 -2.64 3.92
CA ALA A 427 -14.65 -3.18 4.45
C ALA A 427 -15.79 -2.17 4.59
N MET A 428 -15.49 -0.88 4.73
CA MET A 428 -16.49 0.20 4.72
C MET A 428 -17.30 0.27 3.42
N GLY A 429 -16.76 -0.23 2.30
CA GLY A 429 -17.48 -0.44 1.05
C GLY A 429 -18.70 -1.36 1.15
N LEU A 430 -18.76 -2.23 2.18
CA LEU A 430 -19.90 -3.12 2.44
C LEU A 430 -21.08 -2.38 3.10
N LEU A 431 -20.86 -1.19 3.66
CA LEU A 431 -21.87 -0.49 4.45
C LEU A 431 -23.10 -0.14 3.60
N PRO A 432 -23.00 0.45 2.39
CA PRO A 432 -24.17 0.61 1.52
C PRO A 432 -24.87 -0.71 1.17
N ALA A 433 -24.10 -1.78 0.92
CA ALA A 433 -24.66 -3.09 0.61
C ALA A 433 -25.51 -3.66 1.76
N LEU A 434 -25.11 -3.43 3.03
CA LEU A 434 -25.85 -3.83 4.22
C LEU A 434 -27.24 -3.18 4.34
N PHE A 435 -27.40 -1.98 3.80
CA PHE A 435 -28.66 -1.22 3.84
C PHE A 435 -29.59 -1.52 2.66
N LEU A 436 -29.09 -2.13 1.58
CA LEU A 436 -29.91 -2.52 0.41
C LEU A 436 -31.18 -3.32 0.76
N PRO A 437 -31.17 -4.32 1.66
CA PRO A 437 -32.40 -5.05 2.00
C PRO A 437 -33.50 -4.15 2.57
N TRP A 438 -33.14 -3.11 3.31
CA TRP A 438 -34.10 -2.15 3.86
C TRP A 438 -34.63 -1.22 2.78
N VAL A 439 -33.77 -0.75 1.88
CA VAL A 439 -34.14 0.11 0.76
C VAL A 439 -35.05 -0.62 -0.23
N ILE A 440 -34.65 -1.80 -0.68
CA ILE A 440 -35.38 -2.56 -1.71
C ILE A 440 -36.74 -3.06 -1.20
N LYS A 441 -36.89 -3.30 0.11
CA LYS A 441 -38.18 -3.70 0.69
C LYS A 441 -39.27 -2.64 0.41
N ASN A 442 -38.96 -1.35 0.61
CA ASN A 442 -39.87 -0.25 0.23
C ASN A 442 -39.07 0.84 -0.50
N PHE A 443 -39.21 0.89 -1.82
CA PHE A 443 -38.48 1.80 -2.69
C PHE A 443 -39.04 3.23 -2.60
N THR A 444 -38.60 3.99 -1.60
CA THR A 444 -39.08 5.35 -1.28
C THR A 444 -37.93 6.36 -1.32
N PHE A 445 -38.25 7.62 -1.62
CA PHE A 445 -37.26 8.71 -1.70
C PHE A 445 -36.38 8.80 -0.46
N LYS A 446 -36.97 8.88 0.75
CA LYS A 446 -36.23 8.93 2.02
C LYS A 446 -35.20 7.80 2.17
N ARG A 447 -35.56 6.56 1.81
CA ARG A 447 -34.64 5.42 1.94
C ARG A 447 -33.49 5.47 0.94
N ILE A 448 -33.75 5.95 -0.28
CA ILE A 448 -32.73 6.11 -1.31
C ILE A 448 -31.79 7.28 -0.97
N VAL A 449 -32.31 8.39 -0.45
CA VAL A 449 -31.50 9.49 0.10
C VAL A 449 -30.59 8.98 1.22
N THR A 450 -31.10 8.20 2.18
CA THR A 450 -30.25 7.59 3.22
C THR A 450 -29.19 6.67 2.63
N LEU A 451 -29.51 5.87 1.61
CA LEU A 451 -28.52 5.01 0.94
C LEU A 451 -27.42 5.85 0.29
N TRP A 452 -27.78 6.92 -0.43
CA TRP A 452 -26.80 7.82 -1.04
C TRP A 452 -25.95 8.56 -0.01
N ALA A 453 -26.52 8.96 1.12
CA ALA A 453 -25.76 9.56 2.23
C ALA A 453 -24.73 8.57 2.81
N ILE A 454 -25.10 7.30 3.00
CA ILE A 454 -24.16 6.26 3.45
C ILE A 454 -23.08 6.03 2.38
N THR A 455 -23.44 5.99 1.10
CA THR A 455 -22.49 5.83 0.00
C THR A 455 -21.53 7.02 -0.11
N ALA A 456 -22.02 8.25 0.09
CA ALA A 456 -21.18 9.45 0.17
C ALA A 456 -20.25 9.41 1.38
N PHE A 457 -20.73 8.97 2.54
CA PHE A 457 -19.90 8.73 3.70
C PHE A 457 -18.79 7.71 3.40
N THR A 458 -19.09 6.59 2.73
CA THR A 458 -18.07 5.63 2.28
C THR A 458 -17.03 6.26 1.34
N PHE A 459 -17.43 7.24 0.51
CA PHE A 459 -16.52 7.98 -0.36
C PHE A 459 -15.57 8.90 0.41
N PHE A 460 -16.06 9.70 1.34
CA PHE A 460 -15.17 10.50 2.20
C PHE A 460 -14.34 9.63 3.13
N TRP A 461 -14.90 8.50 3.57
CA TRP A 461 -14.17 7.55 4.37
C TRP A 461 -12.96 7.00 3.63
N MET A 462 -13.16 6.58 2.38
CA MET A 462 -12.08 6.15 1.51
C MET A 462 -12.47 6.30 0.03
N PRO A 463 -11.90 7.29 -0.69
CA PRO A 463 -12.33 7.62 -2.06
C PRO A 463 -12.20 6.46 -3.06
N SER A 464 -11.17 5.63 -2.92
CA SER A 464 -10.89 4.51 -3.83
C SER A 464 -11.96 3.41 -3.79
N ILE A 465 -12.54 3.13 -2.63
CA ILE A 465 -13.69 2.21 -2.49
C ILE A 465 -15.01 2.92 -2.68
N GLY A 466 -15.16 4.15 -2.21
CA GLY A 466 -16.39 4.91 -2.38
C GLY A 466 -16.75 5.12 -3.84
N LYS A 467 -15.78 5.41 -4.73
CA LYS A 467 -16.04 5.49 -6.17
C LYS A 467 -16.63 4.18 -6.71
N ALA A 468 -16.09 3.04 -6.28
CA ALA A 468 -16.57 1.73 -6.66
C ALA A 468 -17.98 1.44 -6.10
N THR A 469 -18.24 1.86 -4.86
CA THR A 469 -19.56 1.71 -4.22
C THR A 469 -20.62 2.66 -4.78
N ILE A 470 -20.26 3.87 -5.23
CA ILE A 470 -21.16 4.79 -5.94
C ILE A 470 -21.64 4.12 -7.24
N LEU A 471 -20.70 3.66 -8.08
CA LEU A 471 -21.02 2.97 -9.32
C LEU A 471 -21.79 1.67 -9.08
N GLY A 472 -21.40 0.91 -8.04
CA GLY A 472 -22.10 -0.29 -7.61
C GLY A 472 -23.55 -0.03 -7.18
N THR A 473 -23.77 1.02 -6.39
CA THR A 473 -25.09 1.45 -5.94
C THR A 473 -25.97 1.85 -7.12
N TRP A 474 -25.44 2.60 -8.08
CA TRP A 474 -26.13 2.95 -9.31
C TRP A 474 -26.64 1.72 -10.06
N ILE A 475 -25.76 0.76 -10.36
CA ILE A 475 -26.14 -0.47 -11.08
C ILE A 475 -27.16 -1.29 -10.30
N VAL A 476 -27.01 -1.44 -8.99
CA VAL A 476 -27.99 -2.15 -8.14
C VAL A 476 -29.37 -1.50 -8.22
N LEU A 477 -29.45 -0.17 -8.13
CA LEU A 477 -30.71 0.57 -8.18
C LEU A 477 -31.33 0.57 -9.59
N ILE A 478 -30.51 0.58 -10.65
CA ILE A 478 -30.96 0.39 -12.03
C ILE A 478 -31.57 -1.01 -12.18
N ILE A 479 -30.85 -2.06 -11.77
CA ILE A 479 -31.30 -3.46 -11.81
C ILE A 479 -32.62 -3.61 -11.04
N ALA A 480 -32.71 -3.05 -9.82
CA ALA A 480 -33.93 -3.04 -9.02
C ALA A 480 -35.10 -2.30 -9.68
N SER A 481 -34.81 -1.30 -10.51
CA SER A 481 -35.81 -0.47 -11.17
C SER A 481 -36.17 -0.93 -12.58
N LEU A 482 -35.60 -2.03 -13.09
CA LEU A 482 -35.89 -2.55 -14.44
C LEU A 482 -37.40 -2.80 -14.68
N ARG A 483 -38.17 -3.12 -13.62
CA ARG A 483 -39.64 -3.29 -13.70
C ARG A 483 -40.41 -1.97 -13.70
N ARG A 484 -39.81 -0.89 -13.19
CA ARG A 484 -40.43 0.43 -13.00
C ARG A 484 -39.38 1.51 -13.30
N PRO A 485 -38.98 1.71 -14.56
CA PRO A 485 -37.90 2.63 -14.92
C PRO A 485 -38.16 4.07 -14.46
N GLN A 486 -39.43 4.46 -14.31
CA GLN A 486 -39.83 5.74 -13.70
C GLN A 486 -39.25 5.97 -12.30
N HIS A 487 -38.94 4.93 -11.52
CA HIS A 487 -38.27 5.07 -10.23
C HIS A 487 -36.86 5.65 -10.37
N ILE A 488 -36.16 5.39 -11.48
CA ILE A 488 -34.82 5.95 -11.71
C ILE A 488 -34.92 7.47 -11.79
N ILE A 489 -35.81 7.98 -12.64
CA ILE A 489 -35.96 9.42 -12.89
C ILE A 489 -36.65 10.14 -11.73
N ARG A 490 -37.65 9.53 -11.10
CA ARG A 490 -38.45 10.19 -10.03
C ARG A 490 -37.89 10.04 -8.63
N ILE A 491 -37.06 9.02 -8.38
CA ILE A 491 -36.57 8.70 -7.02
C ILE A 491 -35.06 8.65 -6.99
N VAL A 492 -34.41 7.81 -7.81
CA VAL A 492 -32.97 7.55 -7.71
C VAL A 492 -32.14 8.77 -8.07
N LEU A 493 -32.36 9.36 -9.25
CA LEU A 493 -31.61 10.51 -9.74
C LEU A 493 -31.83 11.76 -8.87
N PRO A 494 -33.06 12.16 -8.50
CA PRO A 494 -33.26 13.30 -7.60
C PRO A 494 -32.64 13.08 -6.22
N SER A 495 -32.68 11.86 -5.67
CA SER A 495 -32.01 11.55 -4.39
C SER A 495 -30.49 11.65 -4.49
N PHE A 496 -29.91 11.22 -5.62
CA PHE A 496 -28.47 11.34 -5.89
C PHE A 496 -28.07 12.81 -6.00
N LEU A 497 -28.80 13.59 -6.81
CA LEU A 497 -28.56 15.03 -6.97
C LEU A 497 -28.73 15.79 -5.65
N LEU A 498 -29.70 15.41 -4.82
CA LEU A 498 -29.86 16.00 -3.49
C LEU A 498 -28.61 15.79 -2.63
N ILE A 499 -28.08 14.57 -2.54
CA ILE A 499 -26.91 14.31 -1.69
C ILE A 499 -25.62 14.85 -2.32
N PHE A 500 -25.28 14.40 -3.52
CA PHE A 500 -24.00 14.77 -4.15
C PHE A 500 -23.99 16.21 -4.65
N GLY A 501 -25.12 16.75 -5.11
CA GLY A 501 -25.23 18.17 -5.46
C GLY A 501 -25.06 19.07 -4.24
N THR A 502 -25.67 18.74 -3.11
CA THR A 502 -25.47 19.49 -1.86
C THR A 502 -24.02 19.42 -1.39
N LEU A 503 -23.39 18.23 -1.42
CA LEU A 503 -21.98 18.07 -1.06
C LEU A 503 -21.05 18.86 -2.00
N SER A 504 -21.33 18.89 -3.31
CA SER A 504 -20.57 19.69 -4.27
C SER A 504 -20.71 21.20 -4.01
N ILE A 505 -21.89 21.68 -3.63
CA ILE A 505 -22.11 23.08 -3.25
C ILE A 505 -21.34 23.40 -1.96
N ILE A 506 -21.45 22.56 -0.93
CA ILE A 506 -20.70 22.73 0.33
C ILE A 506 -19.20 22.77 0.06
N TYR A 507 -18.70 21.84 -0.74
CA TYR A 507 -17.30 21.80 -1.14
C TYR A 507 -16.87 23.10 -1.83
N ALA A 508 -17.63 23.58 -2.82
CA ALA A 508 -17.31 24.80 -3.54
C ALA A 508 -17.31 26.04 -2.62
N VAL A 509 -18.28 26.13 -1.71
CA VAL A 509 -18.36 27.19 -0.71
C VAL A 509 -17.15 27.15 0.22
N LEU A 510 -16.80 25.98 0.77
CA LEU A 510 -15.66 25.85 1.68
C LEU A 510 -14.33 26.19 1.01
N VAL A 511 -14.09 25.72 -0.22
CA VAL A 511 -12.90 26.07 -1.00
C VAL A 511 -12.84 27.58 -1.24
N SER A 512 -13.97 28.21 -1.59
CA SER A 512 -14.04 29.66 -1.82
C SER A 512 -13.77 30.46 -0.54
N LEU A 513 -14.32 30.01 0.60
CA LEU A 513 -14.09 30.64 1.91
C LEU A 513 -12.64 30.51 2.38
N HIS A 514 -11.95 29.44 1.99
CA HIS A 514 -10.51 29.23 2.24
C HIS A 514 -9.60 29.93 1.21
N GLY A 515 -10.16 30.72 0.28
CA GLY A 515 -9.39 31.45 -0.74
C GLY A 515 -8.82 30.56 -1.87
N GLY A 516 -9.27 29.30 -1.96
CA GLY A 516 -8.88 28.37 -3.00
C GLY A 516 -9.72 28.49 -4.27
N ASN A 517 -9.21 27.93 -5.37
CA ASN A 517 -9.95 27.82 -6.63
C ASN A 517 -10.50 26.38 -6.80
N VAL A 518 -11.83 26.27 -6.85
CA VAL A 518 -12.54 24.99 -7.01
C VAL A 518 -12.10 24.24 -8.28
N PHE A 519 -11.86 24.97 -9.37
CA PHE A 519 -11.47 24.36 -10.64
C PHE A 519 -10.04 23.82 -10.61
N ASP A 520 -9.13 24.50 -9.92
CA ASP A 520 -7.75 24.03 -9.72
C ASP A 520 -7.76 22.71 -8.92
N ASN A 521 -8.55 22.64 -7.84
CA ASN A 521 -8.73 21.42 -7.05
C ASN A 521 -9.35 20.27 -7.86
N ILE A 522 -10.38 20.56 -8.68
CA ILE A 522 -10.99 19.56 -9.56
C ILE A 522 -9.97 19.07 -10.60
N GLU A 523 -9.13 19.95 -11.14
CA GLU A 523 -8.07 19.57 -12.06
C GLU A 523 -7.02 18.67 -11.40
N TRP A 524 -6.63 18.95 -10.15
CA TRP A 524 -5.75 18.08 -9.37
C TRP A 524 -6.37 16.70 -9.10
N ILE A 525 -7.63 16.66 -8.65
CA ILE A 525 -8.35 15.40 -8.39
C ILE A 525 -8.49 14.58 -9.69
N ARG A 526 -8.82 15.25 -10.80
CA ARG A 526 -8.90 14.62 -12.12
C ARG A 526 -7.53 14.12 -12.57
N GLY A 527 -6.49 14.92 -12.41
CA GLY A 527 -5.11 14.57 -12.69
C GLY A 527 -4.73 13.31 -11.94
N PHE A 528 -4.88 13.31 -10.62
CA PHE A 528 -4.65 12.15 -9.76
C PHE A 528 -5.42 10.91 -10.23
N ALA A 529 -6.74 11.02 -10.46
CA ALA A 529 -7.58 9.89 -10.83
C ALA A 529 -7.24 9.27 -12.21
N LEU A 530 -6.82 10.10 -13.17
CA LEU A 530 -6.42 9.64 -14.51
C LEU A 530 -4.97 9.15 -14.54
N CYS A 531 -4.09 9.78 -13.76
CA CYS A 531 -2.66 9.52 -13.80
C CYS A 531 -2.24 8.34 -12.91
N GLU A 532 -3.05 7.93 -11.91
CA GLU A 532 -2.72 6.82 -10.99
C GLU A 532 -2.26 5.55 -11.74
N PHE A 533 -2.91 5.20 -12.86
CA PHE A 533 -2.58 4.01 -13.65
C PHE A 533 -1.31 4.18 -14.48
N MET A 534 -1.06 5.38 -14.99
CA MET A 534 0.05 5.72 -15.87
C MET A 534 1.34 5.96 -15.11
N ASN A 535 1.24 6.70 -14.00
CA ASN A 535 2.35 7.11 -13.16
C ASN A 535 3.00 5.92 -12.45
N GLN A 536 2.18 5.05 -11.84
CA GLN A 536 2.65 3.98 -10.96
C GLN A 536 2.37 2.58 -11.53
N GLY A 537 2.12 2.49 -12.83
CA GLY A 537 1.84 1.22 -13.49
C GLY A 537 3.11 0.38 -13.61
N ARG A 538 3.02 -0.89 -13.22
CA ARG A 538 4.11 -1.87 -13.41
C ARG A 538 4.18 -2.34 -14.86
N ILE A 539 5.41 -2.66 -15.31
CA ILE A 539 5.70 -3.22 -16.64
C ILE A 539 4.83 -4.45 -16.91
N ALA A 540 4.84 -5.40 -15.97
CA ALA A 540 3.93 -6.54 -15.96
C ALA A 540 2.92 -6.41 -14.81
N PHE A 541 1.67 -6.84 -15.03
CA PHE A 541 0.67 -6.95 -13.95
C PHE A 541 0.63 -8.35 -13.30
N VAL A 542 1.42 -9.29 -13.84
CA VAL A 542 1.72 -10.63 -13.30
C VAL A 542 3.13 -11.03 -13.69
N ASP A 543 3.90 -11.61 -12.77
CA ASP A 543 5.25 -12.09 -13.06
C ASP A 543 5.20 -13.39 -13.89
N SER A 544 4.16 -14.20 -13.67
CA SER A 544 3.87 -15.39 -14.45
C SER A 544 2.35 -15.72 -14.45
N ILE A 545 1.91 -16.44 -15.49
CA ILE A 545 0.53 -16.92 -15.56
C ILE A 545 0.40 -18.15 -14.65
N THR A 546 0.00 -17.91 -13.41
CA THR A 546 -0.30 -18.95 -12.41
C THR A 546 -1.82 -19.23 -12.35
N PRO A 547 -2.26 -20.35 -11.74
CA PRO A 547 -3.67 -20.55 -11.42
C PRO A 547 -4.26 -19.41 -10.60
N LEU A 548 -3.46 -18.78 -9.72
CA LEU A 548 -3.84 -17.60 -8.96
C LEU A 548 -4.10 -16.39 -9.86
N THR A 549 -3.25 -16.16 -10.86
CA THR A 549 -3.43 -15.14 -11.91
C THR A 549 -4.76 -15.33 -12.65
N ILE A 550 -5.04 -16.55 -13.11
CA ILE A 550 -6.28 -16.88 -13.82
C ILE A 550 -7.49 -16.72 -12.90
N TRP A 551 -7.40 -17.21 -11.67
CA TRP A 551 -8.44 -17.07 -10.67
C TRP A 551 -8.80 -15.60 -10.41
N TYR A 552 -7.78 -14.76 -10.23
CA TYR A 552 -7.92 -13.38 -9.79
C TYR A 552 -8.37 -12.43 -10.90
N TYR A 553 -7.71 -12.45 -12.05
CA TYR A 553 -8.00 -11.52 -13.15
C TYR A 553 -9.06 -12.03 -14.12
N VAL A 554 -9.38 -13.32 -14.06
CA VAL A 554 -10.36 -13.92 -14.97
C VAL A 554 -11.52 -14.52 -14.19
N ALA A 555 -11.37 -15.66 -13.52
CA ALA A 555 -12.50 -16.38 -12.92
C ALA A 555 -13.33 -15.53 -11.94
N ARG A 556 -12.66 -14.70 -11.14
CA ARG A 556 -13.30 -13.82 -10.15
C ARG A 556 -14.18 -12.74 -10.80
N PRO A 557 -13.69 -11.82 -11.66
CA PRO A 557 -14.56 -10.90 -12.40
C PRO A 557 -15.78 -11.58 -13.01
N LEU A 558 -15.58 -12.76 -13.61
CA LEU A 558 -16.64 -13.50 -14.27
C LEU A 558 -17.70 -14.02 -13.31
N LEU A 559 -17.30 -14.51 -12.13
CA LEU A 559 -18.24 -14.85 -11.07
C LEU A 559 -19.09 -13.65 -10.67
N LEU A 560 -18.50 -12.46 -10.55
CA LEU A 560 -19.22 -11.24 -10.15
C LEU A 560 -20.20 -10.77 -11.22
N ILE A 561 -19.82 -10.83 -12.49
CA ILE A 561 -20.72 -10.56 -13.62
C ILE A 561 -21.85 -11.58 -13.64
N GLY A 562 -21.54 -12.86 -13.48
CA GLY A 562 -22.52 -13.95 -13.47
C GLY A 562 -23.61 -13.71 -12.42
N ILE A 563 -23.24 -13.18 -11.25
CA ILE A 563 -24.18 -12.72 -10.22
C ILE A 563 -25.04 -11.56 -10.74
N CYS A 564 -24.47 -10.55 -11.39
CA CYS A 564 -25.21 -9.41 -11.95
C CYS A 564 -26.22 -9.84 -13.03
N ILE A 565 -25.81 -10.72 -13.94
CA ILE A 565 -26.67 -11.30 -14.98
C ILE A 565 -27.81 -12.11 -14.33
N LEU A 566 -27.48 -12.97 -13.36
CA LEU A 566 -28.48 -13.78 -12.65
C LEU A 566 -29.55 -12.91 -11.96
N PHE A 567 -29.15 -11.82 -11.30
CA PHE A 567 -30.11 -10.90 -10.66
C PHE A 567 -30.97 -10.17 -11.68
N SER A 568 -30.33 -9.62 -12.72
CA SER A 568 -31.04 -8.95 -13.82
C SER A 568 -32.08 -9.90 -14.39
N TRP A 569 -31.68 -11.11 -14.76
CA TRP A 569 -32.57 -12.15 -15.27
C TRP A 569 -33.68 -12.53 -14.29
N ARG A 570 -33.42 -12.71 -12.99
CA ARG A 570 -34.47 -13.02 -11.99
C ARG A 570 -35.51 -11.91 -11.87
N ILE A 571 -35.10 -10.65 -11.93
CA ILE A 571 -36.02 -9.51 -11.90
C ILE A 571 -36.87 -9.50 -13.16
N LEU A 572 -36.19 -9.66 -14.29
CA LEU A 572 -36.75 -9.70 -15.62
C LEU A 572 -37.78 -10.85 -15.77
N SER A 573 -37.46 -12.05 -15.29
CA SER A 573 -38.34 -13.24 -15.30
C SER A 573 -39.43 -13.26 -14.21
N HIS A 574 -39.71 -12.11 -13.58
CA HIS A 574 -40.71 -12.00 -12.50
C HIS A 574 -40.45 -12.86 -11.26
N GLN A 575 -39.26 -13.45 -11.09
CA GLN A 575 -38.92 -14.22 -9.91
C GLN A 575 -38.79 -13.32 -8.67
N HIS A 576 -39.14 -13.89 -7.52
CA HIS A 576 -39.02 -13.19 -6.24
C HIS A 576 -37.58 -13.27 -5.71
N ILE A 577 -36.92 -12.12 -5.59
CA ILE A 577 -35.59 -12.00 -4.98
C ILE A 577 -35.77 -11.62 -3.51
N LYS A 578 -35.17 -12.39 -2.60
CA LYS A 578 -35.24 -12.08 -1.17
C LYS A 578 -34.45 -10.80 -0.88
N PRO A 579 -34.94 -9.88 -0.02
CA PRO A 579 -34.25 -8.62 0.29
C PRO A 579 -32.77 -8.78 0.66
N LYS A 580 -32.42 -9.85 1.40
CA LYS A 580 -31.04 -10.13 1.82
C LYS A 580 -30.09 -10.48 0.67
N GLN A 581 -30.60 -11.03 -0.44
CA GLN A 581 -29.78 -11.40 -1.60
C GLN A 581 -29.21 -10.15 -2.30
N TRP A 582 -29.86 -9.00 -2.18
CA TRP A 582 -29.37 -7.73 -2.72
C TRP A 582 -28.03 -7.28 -2.13
N ILE A 583 -27.68 -7.72 -0.92
CA ILE A 583 -26.35 -7.50 -0.34
C ILE A 583 -25.28 -8.13 -1.26
N ILE A 584 -25.52 -9.36 -1.74
CA ILE A 584 -24.57 -10.10 -2.59
C ILE A 584 -24.35 -9.32 -3.89
N LEU A 585 -25.42 -8.86 -4.53
CA LEU A 585 -25.32 -8.03 -5.73
C LEU A 585 -24.55 -6.73 -5.46
N GLY A 586 -24.86 -6.02 -4.37
CA GLY A 586 -24.15 -4.79 -4.01
C GLY A 586 -22.65 -4.97 -3.80
N ILE A 587 -22.26 -6.06 -3.13
CA ILE A 587 -20.84 -6.41 -2.96
C ILE A 587 -20.22 -6.78 -4.31
N SER A 588 -20.90 -7.61 -5.12
CA SER A 588 -20.39 -8.05 -6.42
C SER A 588 -20.12 -6.91 -7.39
N VAL A 589 -21.06 -5.97 -7.53
CA VAL A 589 -20.86 -4.85 -8.45
C VAL A 589 -19.79 -3.89 -7.94
N SER A 590 -19.79 -3.57 -6.63
CA SER A 590 -18.73 -2.73 -6.06
C SER A 590 -17.35 -3.37 -6.26
N MET A 591 -17.26 -4.70 -6.22
CA MET A 591 -16.02 -5.42 -6.48
C MET A 591 -15.55 -5.38 -7.92
N LEU A 592 -16.46 -5.43 -8.89
CA LEU A 592 -16.09 -5.31 -10.30
C LEU A 592 -15.32 -4.01 -10.56
N PHE A 593 -15.80 -2.90 -9.98
CA PHE A 593 -15.10 -1.63 -10.10
C PHE A 593 -13.82 -1.58 -9.27
N LEU A 594 -13.79 -2.15 -8.06
CA LEU A 594 -12.58 -2.17 -7.24
C LEU A 594 -11.45 -2.98 -7.89
N LEU A 595 -11.75 -4.06 -8.62
CA LEU A 595 -10.76 -4.89 -9.32
C LEU A 595 -9.99 -4.11 -10.40
N THR A 596 -10.53 -3.01 -10.92
CA THR A 596 -9.78 -2.13 -11.84
C THR A 596 -8.53 -1.53 -11.20
N ARG A 597 -8.54 -1.31 -9.87
CA ARG A 597 -7.35 -0.86 -9.10
C ARG A 597 -6.20 -1.85 -9.21
N SER A 598 -6.50 -3.14 -9.33
CA SER A 598 -5.48 -4.18 -9.47
C SER A 598 -4.88 -4.33 -10.86
N LEU A 599 -5.30 -3.51 -11.82
CA LEU A 599 -4.69 -3.43 -13.15
C LEU A 599 -3.60 -2.34 -13.24
N GLY A 600 -3.48 -1.50 -12.21
CA GLY A 600 -2.52 -0.39 -12.10
C GLY A 600 -1.26 -0.76 -11.31
N ARG A 601 -0.97 -0.05 -10.21
CA ARG A 601 0.18 -0.32 -9.30
C ARG A 601 -0.01 -1.58 -8.45
N HIS A 602 -1.21 -1.74 -7.91
CA HIS A 602 -1.52 -2.76 -6.91
C HIS A 602 -1.92 -4.08 -7.55
N THR A 603 -1.00 -4.70 -8.27
CA THR A 603 -1.22 -5.93 -9.03
C THR A 603 -0.90 -7.18 -8.19
N LEU A 604 -1.23 -8.37 -8.69
CA LEU A 604 -0.75 -9.63 -8.11
C LEU A 604 0.79 -9.73 -8.06
N ALA A 605 1.50 -9.09 -8.99
CA ALA A 605 2.97 -8.99 -8.92
C ALA A 605 3.46 -8.20 -7.69
N ALA A 606 2.60 -7.37 -7.09
CA ALA A 606 2.85 -6.72 -5.81
C ALA A 606 2.28 -7.51 -4.62
N GLY A 607 1.74 -8.72 -4.83
CA GLY A 607 1.04 -9.49 -3.80
C GLY A 607 -0.28 -8.87 -3.33
N TYR A 608 -0.86 -7.94 -4.11
CA TYR A 608 -2.08 -7.25 -3.73
C TYR A 608 -3.34 -8.04 -4.10
N MET A 609 -4.20 -8.30 -3.12
CA MET A 609 -5.48 -8.99 -3.30
C MET A 609 -6.59 -8.36 -2.41
N PRO A 610 -7.61 -7.68 -2.96
CA PRO A 610 -8.73 -7.16 -2.18
C PRO A 610 -9.57 -8.32 -1.64
N LEU A 611 -9.91 -8.24 -0.34
CA LEU A 611 -10.41 -9.33 0.52
C LEU A 611 -11.84 -9.80 0.18
N TYR A 612 -12.61 -8.96 -0.50
CA TYR A 612 -14.03 -9.16 -0.75
C TYR A 612 -14.42 -10.32 -1.67
N SER A 613 -13.48 -10.79 -2.49
CA SER A 613 -13.72 -11.95 -3.34
C SER A 613 -14.09 -13.20 -2.55
N PHE A 614 -13.45 -13.38 -1.38
CA PHE A 614 -13.71 -14.54 -0.51
C PHE A 614 -15.06 -14.40 0.20
N LEU A 615 -15.45 -13.18 0.55
CA LEU A 615 -16.79 -12.89 1.05
C LEU A 615 -17.86 -13.29 0.03
N ILE A 616 -17.66 -12.97 -1.25
CA ILE A 616 -18.62 -13.36 -2.29
C ILE A 616 -18.67 -14.88 -2.45
N LEU A 617 -17.52 -15.58 -2.47
CA LEU A 617 -17.50 -17.05 -2.53
C LEU A 617 -18.26 -17.69 -1.38
N GLY A 618 -18.06 -17.21 -0.15
CA GLY A 618 -18.81 -17.68 1.02
C GLY A 618 -20.32 -17.37 0.95
N LEU A 619 -20.71 -16.35 0.17
CA LEU A 619 -22.10 -15.91 0.04
C LEU A 619 -22.84 -16.51 -1.19
N VAL A 620 -22.12 -16.97 -2.21
CA VAL A 620 -22.70 -17.57 -3.43
C VAL A 620 -23.69 -18.70 -3.13
N PRO A 621 -23.46 -19.62 -2.17
CA PRO A 621 -24.43 -20.67 -1.85
C PRO A 621 -25.81 -20.13 -1.45
N PHE A 622 -25.90 -18.90 -0.91
CA PHE A 622 -27.16 -18.26 -0.53
C PHE A 622 -27.95 -17.66 -1.70
N LEU A 623 -27.39 -17.69 -2.92
CA LEU A 623 -28.10 -17.36 -4.16
C LEU A 623 -28.98 -18.52 -4.65
N ALA A 624 -28.64 -19.76 -4.29
CA ALA A 624 -29.36 -20.96 -4.68
C ALA A 624 -30.58 -21.24 -3.77
N PRO A 625 -31.66 -21.83 -4.28
CA PRO A 625 -32.83 -22.23 -3.49
C PRO A 625 -32.61 -23.54 -2.69
N TRP A 626 -31.36 -23.95 -2.45
CA TRP A 626 -31.04 -25.20 -1.78
C TRP A 626 -31.45 -25.16 -0.30
N LYS A 627 -31.75 -26.32 0.30
CA LYS A 627 -31.91 -26.45 1.76
C LYS A 627 -30.51 -26.40 2.42
N ILE A 628 -29.87 -25.23 2.32
CA ILE A 628 -28.44 -24.90 2.61
C ILE A 628 -27.96 -25.26 4.02
N ARG A 629 -28.87 -25.56 4.97
CA ARG A 629 -28.51 -25.76 6.38
C ARG A 629 -27.52 -26.92 6.63
N PHE A 630 -27.44 -27.90 5.73
CA PHE A 630 -26.56 -29.06 5.90
C PHE A 630 -25.15 -28.89 5.32
N TYR A 631 -24.96 -28.05 4.30
CA TYR A 631 -23.66 -27.91 3.59
C TYR A 631 -22.82 -26.73 4.07
N LEU A 632 -23.38 -25.85 4.90
CA LEU A 632 -22.70 -24.64 5.36
C LEU A 632 -21.33 -24.91 6.02
N PRO A 633 -21.14 -25.94 6.87
CA PRO A 633 -19.82 -26.24 7.44
C PRO A 633 -18.79 -26.70 6.40
N ALA A 634 -19.19 -27.53 5.42
CA ALA A 634 -18.32 -27.97 4.33
C ALA A 634 -17.90 -26.80 3.42
N TRP A 635 -18.82 -25.86 3.17
CA TRP A 635 -18.51 -24.62 2.45
C TRP A 635 -17.59 -23.67 3.22
N ILE A 636 -17.77 -23.57 4.54
CA ILE A 636 -16.89 -22.80 5.43
C ILE A 636 -15.48 -23.41 5.42
N LEU A 637 -15.37 -24.74 5.45
CA LEU A 637 -14.11 -25.45 5.40
C LEU A 637 -13.43 -25.31 4.04
N PHE A 638 -14.19 -25.41 2.94
CA PHE A 638 -13.70 -25.17 1.57
C PHE A 638 -13.13 -23.77 1.40
N LEU A 639 -13.80 -22.75 1.96
CA LEU A 639 -13.30 -21.39 1.96
C LEU A 639 -11.99 -21.28 2.74
N GLY A 640 -11.90 -21.92 3.92
CA GLY A 640 -10.68 -21.98 4.72
C GLY A 640 -9.51 -22.66 4.01
N ILE A 641 -9.76 -23.75 3.29
CA ILE A 641 -8.74 -24.48 2.51
C ILE A 641 -8.23 -23.63 1.34
N ILE A 642 -9.14 -23.02 0.57
CA ILE A 642 -8.80 -22.07 -0.49
C ILE A 642 -7.92 -20.94 0.06
N LEU A 643 -8.30 -20.37 1.21
CA LEU A 643 -7.58 -19.26 1.82
C LEU A 643 -6.16 -19.65 2.24
N ASN A 644 -5.91 -20.89 2.67
CA ASN A 644 -4.58 -21.37 3.05
C ASN A 644 -3.72 -21.74 1.83
N ILE A 645 -4.30 -22.32 0.78
CA ILE A 645 -3.57 -22.70 -0.44
C ILE A 645 -2.97 -21.47 -1.15
N PHE A 646 -3.65 -20.33 -1.12
CA PHE A 646 -3.22 -19.12 -1.84
C PHE A 646 -2.18 -18.26 -1.09
N GLN A 647 -1.66 -18.67 0.07
CA GLN A 647 -0.86 -17.79 0.93
C GLN A 647 0.66 -17.79 0.68
N GLY A 648 1.22 -18.79 -0.01
CA GLY A 648 2.67 -18.84 -0.30
C GLY A 648 3.55 -18.84 0.97
N GLU A 649 4.87 -18.98 0.78
CA GLU A 649 5.88 -19.08 1.85
C GLU A 649 6.18 -17.73 2.54
N ARG A 650 5.16 -16.96 2.94
CA ARG A 650 5.41 -15.75 3.72
C ARG A 650 5.48 -16.10 5.19
N THR A 651 6.69 -16.16 5.71
CA THR A 651 7.00 -16.15 7.13
C THR A 651 6.66 -14.77 7.69
N THR A 652 5.61 -14.67 8.48
CA THR A 652 5.33 -13.49 9.27
C THR A 652 6.00 -13.68 10.61
N ALA A 653 6.76 -12.65 11.01
CA ALA A 653 7.28 -12.56 12.36
C ALA A 653 6.10 -12.63 13.32
N ILE A 654 6.09 -13.65 14.18
CA ILE A 654 5.24 -13.65 15.36
C ILE A 654 5.57 -12.35 16.10
N PRO A 655 4.59 -11.48 16.41
CA PRO A 655 4.87 -10.26 17.13
C PRO A 655 5.55 -10.64 18.46
N ASN A 656 6.82 -10.26 18.63
CA ASN A 656 7.52 -10.33 19.92
C ASN A 656 6.91 -9.34 20.95
N HIS A 657 5.72 -8.78 20.67
CA HIS A 657 5.22 -7.52 21.22
C HIS A 657 3.90 -7.66 22.00
N LEU A 658 3.43 -8.88 22.29
CA LEU A 658 2.31 -9.07 23.24
C LEU A 658 2.71 -8.71 24.69
N GLY A 659 3.98 -8.36 24.94
CA GLY A 659 4.37 -7.69 26.17
C GLY A 659 3.70 -6.32 26.21
N LEU A 660 2.59 -6.21 26.95
CA LEU A 660 2.03 -4.93 27.36
C LEU A 660 3.13 -4.19 28.14
N PRO A 661 3.78 -3.15 27.59
CA PRO A 661 4.78 -2.44 28.34
C PRO A 661 4.04 -1.73 29.48
N THR A 662 4.28 -2.19 30.71
CA THR A 662 3.99 -1.36 31.87
C THR A 662 5.02 -0.24 31.82
N MET A 663 4.59 0.96 31.43
CA MET A 663 5.51 2.10 31.34
C MET A 663 6.17 2.32 32.69
N ASN A 664 7.49 2.40 32.69
CA ASN A 664 8.24 2.81 33.87
C ASN A 664 8.17 4.33 33.96
N TRP A 665 7.34 4.82 34.87
CA TRP A 665 7.01 6.22 35.18
C TRP A 665 8.20 7.13 35.45
N LYS A 666 9.38 6.55 35.73
CA LYS A 666 10.60 7.29 36.00
C LYS A 666 11.41 7.61 34.73
N LYS A 667 10.94 7.18 33.56
CA LYS A 667 11.61 7.43 32.27
C LYS A 667 10.82 8.45 31.43
N PRO A 668 11.49 9.21 30.55
CA PRO A 668 10.82 10.10 29.61
C PRO A 668 9.78 9.35 28.78
N VAL A 669 8.72 10.05 28.39
CA VAL A 669 7.65 9.48 27.57
C VAL A 669 8.26 8.89 26.31
N PRO A 670 8.13 7.58 26.08
CA PRO A 670 8.75 6.97 24.91
C PRO A 670 8.06 7.49 23.65
N GLU A 671 8.88 7.88 22.67
CA GLU A 671 8.39 8.08 21.31
C GLU A 671 7.81 6.76 20.81
N ARG A 672 6.60 6.85 20.26
CA ARG A 672 5.80 5.69 19.86
C ARG A 672 6.02 5.29 18.41
N LEU A 673 6.38 6.25 17.56
CA LEU A 673 6.85 6.00 16.21
C LEU A 673 8.25 6.59 16.08
N THR A 674 9.27 5.74 16.01
CA THR A 674 10.63 6.20 15.73
C THR A 674 10.96 6.02 14.26
N TYR A 675 11.32 7.10 13.59
CA TYR A 675 12.03 7.00 12.31
C TYR A 675 13.46 6.54 12.57
N THR A 676 14.09 5.90 11.58
CA THR A 676 15.48 5.46 11.70
C THR A 676 16.42 6.62 12.00
N ASP A 677 17.55 6.32 12.65
CA ASP A 677 18.57 7.31 12.98
C ASP A 677 19.09 8.08 11.75
N THR A 678 18.96 7.49 10.56
CA THR A 678 19.25 8.11 9.26
C THR A 678 18.54 9.46 9.05
N PHE A 679 17.28 9.62 9.49
CA PHE A 679 16.51 10.85 9.24
C PHE A 679 16.62 11.89 10.34
N LYS A 680 17.10 11.53 11.53
CA LYS A 680 17.17 12.45 12.68
C LYS A 680 17.98 13.72 12.40
N PRO A 681 19.15 13.66 11.75
CA PRO A 681 19.91 14.87 11.41
C PRO A 681 19.10 15.86 10.56
N LEU A 682 18.41 15.34 9.54
CA LEU A 682 17.55 16.13 8.67
C LEU A 682 16.37 16.73 9.44
N ILE A 683 15.66 15.92 10.24
CA ILE A 683 14.51 16.39 11.05
C ILE A 683 14.95 17.50 12.01
N ASN A 684 16.09 17.35 12.67
CA ASN A 684 16.61 18.34 13.62
C ASN A 684 16.90 19.68 12.94
N ILE A 685 17.50 19.66 11.75
CA ILE A 685 17.80 20.88 10.98
C ILE A 685 16.51 21.54 10.48
N LEU A 686 15.57 20.75 9.96
CA LEU A 686 14.26 21.28 9.56
C LEU A 686 13.50 21.90 10.74
N TYR A 687 13.67 21.36 11.94
CA TYR A 687 13.07 21.88 13.15
C TYR A 687 13.78 23.15 13.68
N SER A 688 15.12 23.17 13.69
CA SER A 688 15.91 24.27 14.27
C SER A 688 16.05 25.49 13.35
N GLU A 689 16.20 25.26 12.05
CA GLU A 689 16.58 26.33 11.10
C GLU A 689 15.39 26.99 10.42
N LEU A 690 14.26 26.30 10.30
CA LEU A 690 13.05 26.88 9.72
C LEU A 690 12.21 27.52 10.83
N SER A 691 11.71 28.74 10.60
CA SER A 691 10.74 29.39 11.47
C SER A 691 9.37 28.69 11.45
N GLY A 692 8.44 29.14 12.30
CA GLY A 692 7.13 28.49 12.46
C GLY A 692 6.20 28.61 11.24
N ASN A 693 6.34 29.67 10.44
CA ASN A 693 5.56 29.90 9.22
C ASN A 693 6.26 29.39 7.95
N GLU A 694 7.55 29.08 8.01
CA GLU A 694 8.31 28.50 6.91
C GLU A 694 8.07 26.98 6.80
N THR A 695 8.23 26.48 5.59
CA THR A 695 8.23 25.05 5.27
C THR A 695 9.24 24.75 4.16
N PHE A 696 9.26 23.50 3.70
CA PHE A 696 10.17 23.02 2.68
C PHE A 696 9.43 22.24 1.60
N LEU A 697 10.07 22.02 0.46
CA LEU A 697 9.58 21.11 -0.58
C LEU A 697 10.37 19.80 -0.54
N ASP A 698 9.66 18.67 -0.64
CA ASP A 698 10.23 17.32 -0.48
C ASP A 698 10.13 16.48 -1.76
N PHE A 699 11.28 16.21 -2.41
CA PHE A 699 11.40 15.29 -3.55
C PHE A 699 11.64 13.82 -3.14
N LEU A 700 11.62 13.47 -1.86
CA LEU A 700 11.73 12.10 -1.37
C LEU A 700 10.39 11.36 -1.35
N ASN A 701 9.26 12.04 -1.59
CA ASN A 701 7.93 11.56 -1.19
C ASN A 701 7.85 11.13 0.29
N GLY A 702 8.72 11.67 1.13
CA GLY A 702 8.80 11.39 2.56
C GLY A 702 8.01 12.42 3.35
N HIS A 703 6.72 12.60 3.05
CA HIS A 703 5.90 13.65 3.68
C HIS A 703 5.70 13.46 5.20
N GLY A 704 6.21 12.37 5.77
CA GLY A 704 6.40 12.22 7.22
C GLY A 704 7.34 13.26 7.82
N LEU A 705 8.27 13.81 7.03
CA LEU A 705 9.18 14.87 7.47
C LEU A 705 8.43 16.11 7.94
N TYR A 706 7.31 16.48 7.32
CA TYR A 706 6.49 17.63 7.76
C TYR A 706 5.95 17.42 9.18
N ALA A 707 5.43 16.23 9.48
CA ALA A 707 4.93 15.92 10.81
C ALA A 707 6.06 15.77 11.85
N ALA A 708 7.19 15.17 11.47
CA ALA A 708 8.33 14.98 12.36
C ALA A 708 9.05 16.30 12.70
N SER A 709 9.09 17.25 11.77
CA SER A 709 9.71 18.58 11.97
C SER A 709 8.72 19.66 12.41
N GLY A 710 7.45 19.32 12.63
CA GLY A 710 6.43 20.29 13.03
C GLY A 710 6.14 21.36 11.97
N LYS A 711 6.29 21.03 10.68
CA LYS A 711 6.10 21.94 9.54
C LYS A 711 4.83 21.65 8.76
N ARG A 712 4.33 22.68 8.08
CA ARG A 712 3.13 22.59 7.24
C ARG A 712 3.45 21.88 5.94
N ASN A 713 2.67 20.88 5.54
CA ASN A 713 2.77 20.32 4.19
C ASN A 713 2.23 21.35 3.17
N PRO A 714 3.07 21.85 2.23
CA PRO A 714 2.64 22.86 1.26
C PRO A 714 1.75 22.31 0.15
N LEU A 715 1.59 20.98 0.05
CA LEU A 715 0.94 20.31 -1.07
C LEU A 715 -0.54 20.04 -0.80
N TYR A 716 -1.38 20.30 -1.80
CA TYR A 716 -2.78 19.86 -1.76
C TYR A 716 -2.88 18.33 -1.88
N LEU A 717 -2.32 17.70 -2.92
CA LEU A 717 -2.15 16.25 -2.93
C LEU A 717 -0.95 15.94 -2.03
N SER A 718 -1.16 15.27 -0.89
CA SER A 718 -0.19 15.19 0.20
C SER A 718 1.19 14.61 -0.16
N ILE A 719 1.34 14.05 -1.37
CA ILE A 719 2.55 13.45 -1.92
C ILE A 719 2.88 14.10 -3.26
N LEU A 720 4.13 14.53 -3.44
CA LEU A 720 4.60 15.26 -4.62
C LEU A 720 4.46 14.46 -5.92
N SER A 721 4.75 13.14 -5.90
CA SER A 721 4.63 12.27 -7.08
C SER A 721 3.22 12.21 -7.69
N LEU A 722 2.17 12.66 -6.98
CA LEU A 722 0.81 12.68 -7.51
C LEU A 722 0.58 13.79 -8.55
N TYR A 723 1.51 14.74 -8.66
CA TYR A 723 1.43 15.86 -9.61
C TYR A 723 2.04 15.59 -10.99
N ASN A 724 2.39 14.34 -11.31
CA ASN A 724 3.21 13.98 -12.50
C ASN A 724 2.67 14.47 -13.88
N SER A 725 1.38 14.80 -14.03
CA SER A 725 0.88 15.37 -15.29
C SER A 725 1.33 16.81 -15.55
N ASP A 726 1.60 17.20 -16.80
CA ASP A 726 2.01 18.58 -17.19
C ASP A 726 1.09 19.67 -16.58
N LYS A 727 -0.23 19.46 -16.63
CA LYS A 727 -1.22 20.37 -16.05
C LYS A 727 -1.17 20.43 -14.52
N GLY A 728 -1.05 19.27 -13.88
CA GLY A 728 -0.88 19.15 -12.43
C GLY A 728 0.37 19.88 -11.95
N GLN A 729 1.50 19.69 -12.64
CA GLN A 729 2.76 20.37 -12.33
C GLN A 729 2.65 21.89 -12.52
N LYS A 730 2.00 22.38 -13.60
CA LYS A 730 1.80 23.84 -13.80
C LYS A 730 1.03 24.48 -12.65
N SER A 731 -0.06 23.83 -12.22
CA SER A 731 -0.86 24.34 -11.12
C SER A 731 -0.10 24.26 -9.78
N LEU A 732 0.68 23.21 -9.55
CA LEU A 732 1.56 23.11 -8.39
C LEU A 732 2.65 24.21 -8.40
N VAL A 733 3.32 24.45 -9.52
CA VAL A 733 4.34 25.52 -9.62
C VAL A 733 3.74 26.88 -9.29
N LYS A 734 2.51 27.17 -9.73
CA LYS A 734 1.81 28.41 -9.34
C LYS A 734 1.61 28.50 -7.82
N GLN A 735 1.28 27.39 -7.14
CA GLN A 735 1.15 27.36 -5.69
C GLN A 735 2.51 27.55 -4.99
N LEU A 736 3.55 26.86 -5.45
CA LEU A 736 4.90 26.96 -4.88
C LEU A 736 5.50 28.36 -5.08
N ASP A 737 5.29 28.97 -6.25
CA ASP A 737 5.72 30.34 -6.55
C ASP A 737 5.07 31.36 -5.61
N GLN A 738 3.79 31.17 -5.24
CA GLN A 738 3.12 32.01 -4.26
C GLN A 738 3.72 31.89 -2.86
N LEU A 739 4.08 30.68 -2.43
CA LEU A 739 4.73 30.44 -1.13
C LEU A 739 6.15 31.01 -1.12
N PHE A 740 6.90 30.78 -2.20
CA PHE A 740 8.25 31.29 -2.38
C PHE A 740 8.27 32.83 -2.34
N LYS A 741 7.38 33.51 -3.07
CA LYS A 741 7.26 34.99 -3.05
C LYS A 741 6.90 35.58 -1.70
N LYS A 742 6.28 34.78 -0.81
CA LYS A 742 6.00 35.17 0.58
C LYS A 742 7.15 34.87 1.55
N GLY A 743 8.23 34.24 1.09
CA GLY A 743 9.31 33.75 1.94
C GLY A 743 8.92 32.53 2.78
N GLU A 744 7.81 31.86 2.50
CA GLU A 744 7.32 30.71 3.29
C GLU A 744 7.97 29.38 2.86
N LEU A 745 8.75 29.36 1.78
CA LEU A 745 9.38 28.16 1.22
C LEU A 745 10.88 28.39 0.97
N PRO A 746 11.72 28.51 2.01
CA PRO A 746 13.14 28.81 1.84
C PRO A 746 14.02 27.60 1.50
N LEU A 747 13.50 26.37 1.57
CA LEU A 747 14.29 25.14 1.46
C LEU A 747 13.64 24.08 0.57
N VAL A 748 14.46 23.35 -0.20
CA VAL A 748 14.06 22.16 -0.95
C VAL A 748 14.99 21.00 -0.64
N ILE A 749 14.41 19.81 -0.43
CA ILE A 749 15.13 18.54 -0.31
C ILE A 749 15.04 17.88 -1.68
N MET A 750 16.16 17.82 -2.40
CA MET A 750 16.19 17.40 -3.81
C MET A 750 16.43 15.90 -4.01
N GLU A 751 17.35 15.32 -3.23
CA GLU A 751 17.68 13.90 -3.26
C GLU A 751 18.07 13.42 -1.86
N GLY A 752 18.10 12.09 -1.67
CA GLY A 752 18.43 11.42 -0.42
C GLY A 752 18.95 10.01 -0.70
N PRO A 753 19.33 9.24 0.34
CA PRO A 753 19.84 7.88 0.19
C PRO A 753 18.93 7.00 -0.67
N ALA A 754 19.55 6.18 -1.53
CA ALA A 754 19.05 5.74 -2.84
C ALA A 754 17.71 4.96 -2.93
N SER A 755 17.05 4.59 -1.83
CA SER A 755 15.75 3.89 -1.87
C SER A 755 14.53 4.80 -1.83
N ASP A 756 14.62 5.97 -1.19
CA ASP A 756 13.43 6.73 -0.80
C ASP A 756 13.08 7.81 -1.83
N SER A 757 14.07 8.38 -2.52
CA SER A 757 13.91 9.44 -3.54
C SER A 757 13.39 8.96 -4.91
N ARG A 758 13.23 7.63 -5.09
CA ARG A 758 12.93 7.02 -6.40
C ARG A 758 11.66 6.19 -6.32
N ILE A 759 10.62 6.58 -7.07
CA ILE A 759 9.45 5.72 -7.27
C ILE A 759 9.71 4.85 -8.48
N ASP A 760 9.67 3.53 -8.27
CA ASP A 760 9.85 2.54 -9.33
C ASP A 760 11.18 2.75 -10.11
N TYR A 761 12.26 3.04 -9.37
CA TYR A 761 13.64 3.33 -9.84
C TYR A 761 13.83 4.63 -10.63
N LEU A 762 12.75 5.41 -10.82
CA LEU A 762 12.80 6.68 -11.52
C LEU A 762 12.91 7.84 -10.51
N PRO A 763 13.89 8.76 -10.67
CA PRO A 763 14.08 9.88 -9.76
C PRO A 763 13.00 10.95 -9.99
N LEU A 764 12.42 11.48 -8.90
CA LEU A 764 11.28 12.39 -8.98
C LEU A 764 11.57 13.71 -9.69
N ASN A 765 12.77 14.24 -9.54
CA ASN A 765 13.24 15.44 -10.23
C ASN A 765 13.19 15.29 -11.77
N SER A 766 13.28 14.07 -12.31
CA SER A 766 13.07 13.81 -13.74
C SER A 766 11.59 13.73 -14.14
N GLN A 767 10.74 13.20 -13.25
CA GLN A 767 9.30 13.06 -13.49
C GLN A 767 8.57 14.41 -13.41
N LEU A 768 8.96 15.22 -12.43
CA LEU A 768 8.34 16.50 -12.08
C LEU A 768 9.08 17.68 -12.69
N TYR A 769 9.42 17.57 -13.98
CA TYR A 769 10.30 18.50 -14.68
C TYR A 769 9.98 19.99 -14.50
N ARG A 770 8.70 20.40 -14.39
CA ARG A 770 8.38 21.83 -14.17
C ARG A 770 8.66 22.29 -12.76
N VAL A 771 8.43 21.41 -11.78
CA VAL A 771 8.72 21.67 -10.37
C VAL A 771 10.23 21.74 -10.17
N THR A 772 10.96 20.84 -10.84
CA THR A 772 12.43 20.84 -10.89
C THR A 772 12.98 22.12 -11.52
N GLU A 773 12.44 22.55 -12.68
CA GLU A 773 12.81 23.82 -13.32
C GLU A 773 12.54 25.02 -12.43
N PHE A 774 11.37 25.07 -11.78
CA PHE A 774 11.06 26.08 -10.77
C PHE A 774 12.09 26.08 -9.64
N THR A 775 12.50 24.90 -9.18
CA THR A 775 13.49 24.78 -8.11
C THR A 775 14.83 25.34 -8.57
N TYR A 776 15.35 24.97 -9.74
CA TYR A 776 16.65 25.49 -10.17
C TYR A 776 16.66 26.99 -10.50
N GLN A 777 15.51 27.53 -10.89
CA GLN A 777 15.36 28.97 -11.11
C GLN A 777 15.46 29.76 -9.80
N ASN A 778 14.95 29.22 -8.70
CA ASN A 778 14.74 29.96 -7.45
C ASN A 778 15.64 29.52 -6.30
N TYR A 779 16.32 28.37 -6.40
CA TYR A 779 17.12 27.77 -5.34
C TYR A 779 18.50 27.40 -5.87
N GLU A 780 19.45 27.29 -4.95
CA GLU A 780 20.83 26.86 -5.21
C GLU A 780 21.24 25.70 -4.29
N PRO A 781 22.08 24.77 -4.77
CA PRO A 781 22.64 23.71 -3.94
C PRO A 781 23.37 24.33 -2.74
N SER A 782 23.02 23.89 -1.52
CA SER A 782 23.58 24.48 -0.29
C SER A 782 24.46 23.47 0.45
N VAL A 783 23.87 22.37 0.96
CA VAL A 783 24.58 21.42 1.82
C VAL A 783 24.11 19.99 1.60
N ASN A 784 25.00 19.02 1.84
CA ASN A 784 24.62 17.62 2.01
C ASN A 784 24.64 17.24 3.50
N ILE A 785 23.52 16.73 4.04
CA ILE A 785 23.46 16.23 5.42
C ILE A 785 23.08 14.76 5.40
N GLY A 786 23.99 13.87 5.82
CA GLY A 786 23.70 12.44 5.92
C GLY A 786 23.18 11.81 4.61
N GLY A 787 23.64 12.32 3.46
CA GLY A 787 23.20 11.87 2.14
C GLY A 787 21.99 12.62 1.57
N PHE A 788 21.39 13.56 2.29
CA PHE A 788 20.28 14.40 1.81
C PHE A 788 20.80 15.69 1.17
N GLU A 789 20.38 15.98 -0.05
CA GLU A 789 20.74 17.19 -0.78
C GLU A 789 19.77 18.33 -0.46
N LEU A 790 20.24 19.33 0.28
CA LEU A 790 19.47 20.51 0.63
C LEU A 790 19.82 21.70 -0.27
N TRP A 791 18.76 22.34 -0.75
CA TRP A 791 18.83 23.49 -1.64
C TRP A 791 18.16 24.68 -0.98
N ALA A 792 18.89 25.78 -0.87
CA ALA A 792 18.41 26.99 -0.23
C ALA A 792 17.85 27.95 -1.29
N ALA A 793 16.81 28.71 -0.93
CA ALA A 793 16.32 29.79 -1.75
C ALA A 793 17.45 30.80 -1.99
N LYS A 794 17.59 31.25 -3.25
CA LYS A 794 18.52 32.33 -3.61
C LYS A 794 18.20 33.54 -2.74
N ASP A 795 19.24 34.16 -2.19
CA ASP A 795 19.15 35.32 -1.29
C ASP A 795 18.53 35.04 0.09
N SER A 796 18.30 33.78 0.49
CA SER A 796 17.86 33.44 1.85
C SER A 796 19.01 33.42 2.86
N CYS A 797 18.75 33.74 4.13
CA CYS A 797 19.76 33.64 5.20
C CYS A 797 20.26 32.20 5.42
N LEU A 798 19.47 31.20 5.04
CA LEU A 798 19.82 29.77 5.12
C LEU A 798 21.01 29.42 4.23
N SER A 799 21.19 30.10 3.08
CA SER A 799 22.38 29.89 2.24
C SER A 799 23.67 30.33 2.93
N THR A 800 23.58 31.28 3.87
CA THR A 800 24.71 31.78 4.68
C THR A 800 24.85 31.12 6.06
N MET A 801 23.76 30.59 6.63
CA MET A 801 23.72 30.04 8.01
C MET A 801 24.21 28.60 8.12
N LEU A 802 24.40 27.91 7.01
CA LEU A 802 25.05 26.60 6.95
C LEU A 802 26.51 26.81 6.55
N PRO A 803 27.40 27.33 7.43
CA PRO A 803 28.79 27.53 7.08
C PRO A 803 29.36 26.19 6.66
N VAL A 804 29.85 26.16 5.43
CA VAL A 804 30.80 25.17 4.96
C VAL A 804 31.99 25.24 5.92
N CYS A 805 32.47 24.09 6.41
CA CYS A 805 33.75 24.09 7.12
C CYS A 805 34.85 24.51 6.13
N ASP A 806 35.28 25.77 6.20
CA ASP A 806 36.30 26.32 5.30
C ASP A 806 37.68 25.65 5.49
N THR A 807 37.89 24.97 6.62
CA THR A 807 39.08 24.15 6.88
C THR A 807 38.69 22.83 7.54
N VAL A 808 38.66 21.76 6.76
CA VAL A 808 38.55 20.40 7.26
C VAL A 808 39.97 19.82 7.37
N ASP A 809 40.41 19.50 8.59
CA ASP A 809 41.68 18.82 8.83
C ASP A 809 41.55 17.34 8.43
N TYR A 810 42.00 17.05 7.21
CA TYR A 810 41.98 15.70 6.67
C TYR A 810 43.21 14.90 7.11
N LEU A 811 42.97 13.73 7.69
CA LEU A 811 43.94 12.65 7.75
C LEU A 811 43.98 11.94 6.39
N HIS A 812 45.14 11.98 5.73
CA HIS A 812 45.36 11.23 4.50
C HIS A 812 45.56 9.74 4.79
N ILE A 813 44.86 8.89 4.03
CA ILE A 813 45.04 7.43 4.07
C ILE A 813 45.94 7.03 2.89
N PRO A 814 47.23 6.72 3.12
CA PRO A 814 48.15 6.40 2.04
C PRO A 814 47.78 5.09 1.37
N ILE A 815 47.93 5.05 0.04
CA ILE A 815 47.79 3.82 -0.73
C ILE A 815 49.09 3.02 -0.60
N VAL A 816 49.05 1.91 0.13
CA VAL A 816 50.17 1.00 0.39
C VAL A 816 50.19 -0.20 -0.57
N ASN A 817 51.11 -1.15 -0.37
CA ASN A 817 51.29 -2.30 -1.25
C ASN A 817 50.10 -3.27 -1.25
N VAL A 818 49.94 -3.99 -2.37
CA VAL A 818 48.82 -4.92 -2.63
C VAL A 818 48.61 -5.96 -1.53
N HIS A 819 49.67 -6.49 -0.92
CA HIS A 819 49.59 -7.58 0.05
C HIS A 819 48.95 -7.19 1.40
N ASP A 820 48.80 -5.89 1.66
CA ASP A 820 48.28 -5.40 2.94
C ASP A 820 46.75 -5.24 2.94
N TYR A 821 46.12 -5.21 1.76
CA TYR A 821 44.66 -5.18 1.61
C TYR A 821 44.06 -6.58 1.54
N ILE A 822 42.80 -6.70 1.95
CA ILE A 822 42.04 -7.93 1.81
C ILE A 822 40.90 -7.69 0.82
N THR A 823 40.73 -8.61 -0.13
CA THR A 823 39.70 -8.50 -1.17
C THR A 823 38.77 -9.71 -1.17
N GLN A 824 37.54 -9.48 -1.63
CA GLN A 824 36.59 -10.54 -1.95
C GLN A 824 35.94 -10.18 -3.28
N ASN A 825 35.87 -11.16 -4.19
CA ASN A 825 35.36 -10.97 -5.56
C ASN A 825 35.98 -9.77 -6.30
N ALA A 826 37.18 -9.34 -5.91
CA ALA A 826 37.91 -8.24 -6.56
C ALA A 826 39.40 -8.60 -6.64
N SER A 827 40.05 -8.19 -7.72
CA SER A 827 41.51 -8.23 -7.82
C SER A 827 42.07 -6.81 -7.79
N ILE A 828 43.22 -6.64 -7.15
CA ILE A 828 43.83 -5.32 -6.96
C ILE A 828 45.27 -5.27 -7.44
N THR A 829 45.67 -4.12 -7.95
CA THR A 829 47.08 -3.80 -8.24
C THR A 829 47.38 -2.39 -7.78
N VAL A 830 48.59 -2.14 -7.28
CA VAL A 830 49.01 -0.81 -6.84
C VAL A 830 50.22 -0.40 -7.68
N ARG A 831 50.12 0.74 -8.35
CA ARG A 831 51.22 1.34 -9.12
C ARG A 831 51.14 2.85 -9.02
N ASP A 832 52.28 3.50 -8.80
CA ASP A 832 52.38 4.97 -8.73
C ASP A 832 51.41 5.61 -7.72
N ASN A 833 51.26 4.99 -6.54
CA ASN A 833 50.28 5.36 -5.50
C ASN A 833 48.81 5.33 -5.94
N VAL A 834 48.47 4.60 -7.01
CA VAL A 834 47.10 4.39 -7.45
C VAL A 834 46.70 2.94 -7.17
N LEU A 835 45.59 2.75 -6.44
CA LEU A 835 45.00 1.44 -6.19
C LEU A 835 43.99 1.13 -7.28
N LYS A 836 44.34 0.20 -8.18
CA LYS A 836 43.44 -0.29 -9.22
C LYS A 836 42.68 -1.50 -8.70
N ILE A 837 41.36 -1.44 -8.77
CA ILE A 837 40.42 -2.47 -8.34
C ILE A 837 39.68 -2.99 -9.58
N VAL A 838 39.77 -4.29 -9.83
CA VAL A 838 38.97 -4.99 -10.84
C VAL A 838 37.92 -5.82 -10.12
N GLY A 839 36.69 -5.31 -10.11
CA GLY A 839 35.55 -5.94 -9.47
C GLY A 839 35.00 -7.11 -10.28
N GLY A 840 34.65 -8.18 -9.59
CA GLY A 840 33.96 -9.35 -10.13
C GLY A 840 32.43 -9.13 -10.22
N PRO A 841 31.69 -10.18 -10.60
CA PRO A 841 30.27 -10.06 -10.94
C PRO A 841 29.30 -9.98 -9.75
N TYR A 842 29.78 -10.21 -8.52
CA TYR A 842 28.92 -10.24 -7.33
C TYR A 842 29.67 -9.70 -6.10
N ASP A 843 29.23 -8.58 -5.55
CA ASP A 843 29.71 -8.01 -4.28
C ASP A 843 31.25 -7.88 -4.19
N PRO A 844 31.90 -7.15 -5.13
CA PRO A 844 33.33 -6.95 -5.11
C PRO A 844 33.73 -5.90 -4.07
N PHE A 845 34.60 -6.25 -3.13
CA PHE A 845 35.05 -5.30 -2.11
C PHE A 845 36.51 -5.45 -1.72
N VAL A 846 37.03 -4.35 -1.17
CA VAL A 846 38.37 -4.21 -0.61
C VAL A 846 38.23 -3.65 0.80
N TYR A 847 38.80 -4.31 1.80
CA TYR A 847 38.81 -3.82 3.18
C TYR A 847 40.23 -3.84 3.75
N ASN A 848 40.36 -3.42 5.01
CA ASN A 848 41.66 -3.24 5.66
C ASN A 848 42.38 -1.95 5.26
N LEU A 849 41.67 -0.91 4.80
CA LEU A 849 42.29 0.28 4.23
C LEU A 849 43.15 1.07 5.23
N MET A 850 42.69 1.21 6.48
CA MET A 850 43.44 1.96 7.51
C MET A 850 44.55 1.10 8.12
N SER A 851 44.21 -0.15 8.44
CA SER A 851 45.14 -1.12 9.00
C SER A 851 46.30 -1.42 8.06
N ALA A 852 46.05 -1.56 6.75
CA ALA A 852 47.08 -1.73 5.72
C ALA A 852 48.04 -0.53 5.71
N ALA A 853 47.50 0.67 5.82
CA ALA A 853 48.26 1.92 5.93
C ALA A 853 48.95 2.13 7.29
N LYS A 854 48.82 1.18 8.23
CA LYS A 854 49.32 1.26 9.62
C LYS A 854 48.83 2.49 10.38
N ILE A 855 47.64 2.98 10.04
CA ILE A 855 46.98 4.07 10.74
C ILE A 855 46.45 3.53 12.07
N GLN A 856 46.79 4.18 13.18
CA GLN A 856 46.23 3.82 14.49
C GLN A 856 44.74 4.17 14.55
N PRO A 857 43.92 3.40 15.31
CA PRO A 857 42.51 3.73 15.49
C PRO A 857 42.30 5.19 15.89
N ILE A 858 41.40 5.87 15.19
CA ILE A 858 41.13 7.30 15.39
C ILE A 858 40.12 7.43 16.52
N SER A 859 40.42 8.21 17.55
CA SER A 859 39.44 8.50 18.61
C SER A 859 38.33 9.38 18.05
N VAL A 860 37.07 8.98 18.28
CA VAL A 860 35.88 9.69 17.78
C VAL A 860 34.98 10.22 18.90
N CYS A 861 35.37 10.05 20.17
CA CYS A 861 34.54 10.38 21.34
C CYS A 861 34.07 11.84 21.42
N LEU A 862 34.83 12.77 20.82
CA LEU A 862 34.51 14.20 20.84
C LEU A 862 33.74 14.65 19.60
N ASN A 863 33.68 13.82 18.56
CA ASN A 863 33.11 14.17 17.28
C ASN A 863 31.74 13.51 17.07
N LYS A 864 30.95 14.08 16.18
CA LYS A 864 29.59 13.57 15.87
C LYS A 864 29.52 12.93 14.49
N TRP A 865 30.46 13.26 13.61
CA TRP A 865 30.44 12.89 12.21
C TRP A 865 31.82 12.48 11.72
N CYS A 866 31.82 11.54 10.78
CA CYS A 866 33.00 11.11 10.05
C CYS A 866 32.82 11.48 8.57
N LEU A 867 33.73 12.28 8.02
CA LEU A 867 33.78 12.66 6.62
C LEU A 867 34.92 11.91 5.92
N PHE A 868 34.59 11.13 4.90
CA PHE A 868 35.54 10.48 4.02
C PHE A 868 35.51 11.10 2.62
N SER A 869 36.67 11.42 2.06
CA SER A 869 36.83 11.95 0.70
C SER A 869 37.68 10.98 -0.11
N ILE A 870 37.23 10.63 -1.30
CA ILE A 870 37.92 9.69 -2.18
C ILE A 870 37.97 10.21 -3.61
N ASP A 871 39.15 10.20 -4.21
CA ASP A 871 39.34 10.50 -5.62
C ASP A 871 39.42 9.19 -6.39
N ILE A 872 38.45 8.91 -7.25
CA ILE A 872 38.41 7.67 -8.02
C ILE A 872 38.28 7.93 -9.53
N THR A 873 38.57 6.92 -10.36
CA THR A 873 38.01 6.73 -11.72
C THR A 873 37.17 5.46 -11.71
N ASN A 874 36.24 5.30 -12.65
CA ASN A 874 35.35 4.14 -12.65
C ASN A 874 34.89 3.80 -14.06
N SER A 875 34.99 2.54 -14.49
CA SER A 875 34.63 2.14 -15.86
C SER A 875 33.17 1.75 -16.04
N HIS A 876 32.48 1.32 -14.97
CA HIS A 876 31.10 0.86 -15.04
C HIS A 876 30.22 1.56 -14.02
N MET A 877 29.07 2.07 -14.45
CA MET A 877 28.08 2.61 -13.53
C MET A 877 27.63 1.53 -12.54
N GLY A 878 27.56 1.88 -11.27
CA GLY A 878 26.85 1.06 -10.28
C GLY A 878 26.91 1.64 -8.88
N THR A 879 26.59 0.80 -7.92
CA THR A 879 26.58 1.17 -6.51
C THR A 879 27.99 1.08 -5.94
N PHE A 880 28.45 2.15 -5.34
CA PHE A 880 29.65 2.19 -4.53
C PHE A 880 29.23 2.38 -3.08
N GLN A 881 29.75 1.55 -2.17
CA GLN A 881 29.39 1.64 -0.76
C GLN A 881 30.64 1.68 0.11
N LEU A 882 30.65 2.59 1.06
CA LEU A 882 31.75 2.79 1.98
C LEU A 882 31.29 2.37 3.38
N PHE A 883 31.98 1.40 3.97
CA PHE A 883 31.71 0.95 5.33
C PHE A 883 32.77 1.47 6.31
N PHE A 884 32.30 1.79 7.52
CA PHE A 884 33.10 2.24 8.65
C PHE A 884 33.06 1.19 9.76
N ASN A 885 34.23 0.70 10.19
CA ASN A 885 34.35 -0.22 11.32
C ASN A 885 34.64 0.60 12.60
N PHE A 886 33.70 0.59 13.55
CA PHE A 886 33.87 1.25 14.84
C PHE A 886 34.10 0.21 15.94
N ASP A 887 35.06 0.49 16.82
CA ASP A 887 35.45 -0.36 17.96
C ASP A 887 35.72 -1.84 17.60
N ASP A 888 36.13 -2.10 16.36
CA ASP A 888 36.34 -3.46 15.82
C ASP A 888 35.12 -4.40 15.91
N LYS A 889 33.91 -3.82 15.85
CA LYS A 889 32.63 -4.57 15.87
C LYS A 889 32.25 -5.17 14.51
N GLY A 890 33.04 -4.93 13.47
CA GLY A 890 32.82 -5.40 12.10
C GLY A 890 31.97 -4.47 11.23
N TYR A 891 31.96 -4.74 9.93
CA TYR A 891 31.24 -3.95 8.92
C TYR A 891 29.74 -4.24 8.95
N ASN A 892 28.91 -3.20 9.03
CA ASN A 892 27.46 -3.32 9.01
C ASN A 892 26.79 -2.18 8.21
N GLU A 893 25.58 -2.44 7.71
CA GLU A 893 24.82 -1.51 6.86
C GLU A 893 24.40 -0.20 7.55
N ASN A 894 24.35 -0.15 8.88
CA ASN A 894 24.01 1.10 9.58
C ASN A 894 25.21 2.03 9.65
N ASN A 895 26.43 1.49 9.49
CA ASN A 895 27.69 2.21 9.52
C ASN A 895 28.29 2.30 8.12
N SER A 896 27.46 2.52 7.11
CA SER A 896 27.90 2.66 5.72
C SER A 896 27.17 3.79 5.01
N VAL A 897 27.80 4.27 3.94
CA VAL A 897 27.22 5.27 3.05
C VAL A 897 27.30 4.76 1.63
N THR A 898 26.19 4.84 0.93
CA THR A 898 26.02 4.27 -0.42
C THR A 898 25.84 5.38 -1.44
N PHE A 899 26.60 5.31 -2.52
CA PHE A 899 26.57 6.21 -3.67
C PHE A 899 26.26 5.43 -4.93
N ARG A 900 25.63 6.09 -5.91
CA ARG A 900 25.60 5.59 -7.27
C ARG A 900 26.59 6.39 -8.09
N ILE A 901 27.69 5.74 -8.50
CA ILE A 901 28.76 6.40 -9.23
C ILE A 901 28.64 6.10 -10.74
N PRO A 902 28.85 7.09 -11.62
CA PRO A 902 28.82 6.89 -13.07
C PRO A 902 30.08 6.21 -13.59
N ALA A 903 30.17 5.98 -14.90
CA ALA A 903 31.45 5.67 -15.54
C ALA A 903 32.15 6.98 -15.94
N PHE A 904 33.43 7.12 -15.62
CA PHE A 904 34.24 8.31 -15.89
C PHE A 904 35.75 7.96 -15.90
N GLU A 905 36.44 8.48 -16.90
CA GLU A 905 37.88 8.22 -17.13
C GLU A 905 38.80 9.20 -16.39
N LYS A 906 38.27 10.35 -15.96
CA LYS A 906 39.03 11.36 -15.21
C LYS A 906 38.75 11.25 -13.72
N PRO A 907 39.77 11.38 -12.83
CA PRO A 907 39.55 11.32 -11.39
C PRO A 907 38.46 12.30 -10.94
N MET A 908 37.51 11.79 -10.15
CA MET A 908 36.45 12.58 -9.51
C MET A 908 36.49 12.37 -8.01
N THR A 909 36.31 13.45 -7.27
CA THR A 909 36.23 13.44 -5.80
C THR A 909 34.81 13.15 -5.35
N PHE A 910 34.64 12.13 -4.53
CA PHE A 910 33.40 11.82 -3.84
C PHE A 910 33.60 12.03 -2.34
N GLN A 911 32.60 12.64 -1.71
CA GLN A 911 32.61 12.89 -0.27
C GLN A 911 31.43 12.15 0.38
N ALA A 912 31.74 11.41 1.42
CA ALA A 912 30.83 10.58 2.18
C ALA A 912 30.84 11.02 3.63
N MET A 913 29.66 11.19 4.21
CA MET A 913 29.54 11.53 5.62
C MET A 913 28.64 10.55 6.35
N LEU A 914 29.15 10.05 7.48
CA LEU A 914 28.43 9.13 8.36
C LEU A 914 28.31 9.73 9.77
N PRO A 915 27.12 9.71 10.40
CA PRO A 915 27.01 10.02 11.82
C PRO A 915 27.71 8.94 12.66
N ILE A 916 28.53 9.35 13.63
CA ILE A 916 29.25 8.43 14.51
C ILE A 916 28.24 7.81 15.50
N PRO A 917 28.23 6.47 15.68
CA PRO A 917 27.36 5.82 16.68
C PRO A 917 27.62 6.36 18.09
N HIS A 918 26.56 6.55 18.88
CA HIS A 918 26.66 7.17 20.21
C HIS A 918 27.57 6.42 21.20
N ASP A 919 27.76 5.12 21.01
CA ASP A 919 28.61 4.25 21.82
C ASP A 919 30.00 4.00 21.23
N ALA A 920 30.30 4.56 20.05
CA ALA A 920 31.58 4.38 19.38
C ALA A 920 32.68 5.23 20.04
N GLN A 921 33.82 4.60 20.31
CA GLN A 921 34.99 5.28 20.87
C GLN A 921 36.09 5.49 19.83
N THR A 922 36.22 4.55 18.90
CA THR A 922 37.27 4.57 17.88
C THR A 922 36.76 4.15 16.51
N LEU A 923 37.25 4.81 15.45
CA LEU A 923 37.20 4.29 14.09
C LEU A 923 38.44 3.41 13.88
N THR A 924 38.23 2.13 13.64
CA THR A 924 39.32 1.15 13.51
C THR A 924 39.70 0.88 12.07
N ASP A 925 38.74 0.88 11.13
CA ASP A 925 39.02 0.51 9.73
C ASP A 925 37.92 0.93 8.74
N LEU A 926 38.21 0.79 7.44
CA LEU A 926 37.31 1.10 6.33
C LEU A 926 37.26 -0.04 5.28
N ARG A 927 36.11 -0.16 4.61
CA ARG A 927 35.87 -1.08 3.49
C ARG A 927 35.20 -0.35 2.32
N LEU A 928 35.69 -0.59 1.11
CA LEU A 928 35.14 -0.11 -0.16
C LEU A 928 34.46 -1.27 -0.90
N ASP A 929 33.18 -1.10 -1.18
CA ASP A 929 32.40 -1.99 -2.04
C ASP A 929 32.23 -1.31 -3.38
N CYS A 930 32.80 -1.94 -4.40
CA CYS A 930 32.83 -1.40 -5.75
C CYS A 930 31.60 -1.87 -6.55
N PRO A 931 31.24 -1.16 -7.63
CA PRO A 931 30.28 -1.68 -8.59
C PRO A 931 30.69 -3.03 -9.19
N ASP A 932 29.70 -3.91 -9.42
CA ASP A 932 29.92 -5.20 -10.09
C ASP A 932 30.57 -5.01 -11.47
N ASN A 933 31.53 -5.88 -11.80
CA ASN A 933 32.28 -5.88 -13.08
C ASN A 933 33.04 -4.59 -13.40
N THR A 934 33.36 -3.76 -12.41
CA THR A 934 34.04 -2.49 -12.67
C THR A 934 35.57 -2.60 -12.74
N HIS A 935 36.16 -1.58 -13.36
CA HIS A 935 37.56 -1.20 -13.22
C HIS A 935 37.56 0.18 -12.57
N MET A 936 37.98 0.23 -11.31
CA MET A 936 38.04 1.45 -10.52
C MET A 936 39.50 1.75 -10.18
N GLU A 937 39.93 3.00 -10.31
CA GLU A 937 41.24 3.42 -9.80
C GLU A 937 41.04 4.42 -8.68
N VAL A 938 41.59 4.15 -7.50
CA VAL A 938 41.58 5.07 -6.37
C VAL A 938 42.90 5.83 -6.35
N HIS A 939 42.81 7.15 -6.48
CA HIS A 939 43.94 8.07 -6.54
C HIS A 939 44.26 8.71 -5.19
N SER A 940 43.25 8.96 -4.36
CA SER A 940 43.45 9.51 -3.02
C SER A 940 42.31 9.11 -2.09
N MET A 941 42.63 8.95 -0.81
CA MET A 941 41.67 8.71 0.28
C MET A 941 42.01 9.62 1.45
N LYS A 942 41.00 10.27 2.01
CA LYS A 942 41.14 11.19 3.14
C LYS A 942 39.97 11.02 4.10
N ILE A 943 40.21 11.23 5.39
CA ILE A 943 39.18 11.15 6.41
C ILE A 943 39.30 12.31 7.40
N ALA A 944 38.19 12.82 7.89
CA ALA A 944 38.15 13.88 8.89
C ALA A 944 37.03 13.60 9.89
N MET A 945 37.25 14.01 11.14
CA MET A 945 36.25 13.92 12.21
C MET A 945 35.67 15.31 12.45
N LEU A 946 34.35 15.41 12.44
CA LEU A 946 33.64 16.68 12.47
C LEU A 946 32.60 16.71 13.59
N ASP A 947 32.40 17.90 14.15
CA ASP A 947 31.35 18.14 15.14
C ASP A 947 30.00 18.49 14.48
N ARG A 948 30.03 18.90 13.21
CA ARG A 948 28.87 19.34 12.41
C ARG A 948 28.89 18.72 10.99
N PRO A 949 27.71 18.47 10.40
CA PRO A 949 27.61 17.75 9.12
C PRO A 949 27.70 18.61 7.86
N ASN A 950 28.40 19.74 7.85
CA ASN A 950 28.33 20.68 6.72
C ASN A 950 29.46 20.48 5.71
N ILE A 951 29.13 20.08 4.48
CA ILE A 951 30.03 19.98 3.32
C ILE A 951 29.42 20.73 2.13
N PRO A 952 30.23 21.38 1.27
CA PRO A 952 29.76 21.91 -0.01
C PRO A 952 29.09 20.81 -0.85
N LEU A 953 27.86 21.08 -1.30
CA LEU A 953 27.12 20.11 -2.10
C LEU A 953 27.64 20.08 -3.55
N THR A 954 28.32 19.00 -3.94
CA THR A 954 28.54 18.66 -5.36
C THR A 954 27.31 17.92 -5.88
N VAL A 955 26.60 18.51 -6.83
CA VAL A 955 25.38 17.95 -7.41
C VAL A 955 25.74 16.92 -8.49
N SER A 956 25.24 15.69 -8.33
CA SER A 956 25.38 14.62 -9.32
C SER A 956 24.01 14.04 -9.70
N GLN A 957 23.54 14.36 -10.90
CA GLN A 957 22.21 13.95 -11.36
C GLN A 957 22.31 12.93 -12.48
N ILE A 958 21.88 11.70 -12.21
CA ILE A 958 21.97 10.59 -13.17
C ILE A 958 20.58 10.07 -13.49
N PHE A 959 20.11 10.34 -14.71
CA PHE A 959 18.79 9.95 -15.19
C PHE A 959 18.88 8.83 -16.23
N GLU A 960 18.27 7.69 -15.89
CA GLU A 960 18.07 6.57 -16.82
C GLU A 960 16.62 6.59 -17.31
N THR A 961 16.41 7.09 -18.51
CA THR A 961 15.08 7.43 -19.01
C THR A 961 14.49 6.46 -20.01
N ARG A 962 15.24 5.40 -20.33
CA ARG A 962 14.78 4.26 -21.15
C ARG A 962 14.21 4.77 -22.47
N GLN A 963 12.94 4.54 -22.79
CA GLN A 963 12.34 4.97 -24.07
C GLN A 963 11.70 6.37 -24.02
N ILE A 964 11.75 7.09 -22.89
CA ILE A 964 11.03 8.36 -22.74
C ILE A 964 11.39 9.40 -23.81
N PRO A 965 12.67 9.63 -24.18
CA PRO A 965 13.00 10.59 -25.23
C PRO A 965 12.36 10.26 -26.58
N TYR A 966 12.34 8.97 -26.96
CA TYR A 966 11.62 8.51 -28.15
C TYR A 966 10.12 8.80 -28.04
N LEU A 967 9.51 8.47 -26.90
CA LEU A 967 8.07 8.67 -26.70
C LEU A 967 7.67 10.15 -26.72
N TRP A 968 8.54 11.04 -26.22
CA TRP A 968 8.37 12.48 -26.27
C TRP A 968 8.48 13.04 -27.68
N ALA A 969 9.37 12.52 -28.50
CA ALA A 969 9.46 12.93 -29.90
C ALA A 969 8.22 12.50 -30.70
N GLN A 970 7.78 11.25 -30.51
CA GLN A 970 6.75 10.65 -31.38
C GLN A 970 5.30 10.93 -30.96
N TYR A 971 5.00 10.91 -29.66
CA TYR A 971 3.61 10.89 -29.16
C TYR A 971 3.19 12.15 -28.39
N ASN A 972 4.06 13.15 -28.32
CA ASN A 972 3.77 14.40 -27.61
C ASN A 972 2.78 15.26 -28.39
N LYS A 973 1.57 15.39 -27.86
CA LYS A 973 0.48 16.17 -28.48
C LYS A 973 0.78 17.65 -28.73
N LYS A 974 1.74 18.24 -28.01
CA LYS A 974 2.15 19.64 -28.27
C LYS A 974 3.21 19.75 -29.36
N HIS A 975 3.69 18.63 -29.91
CA HIS A 975 4.72 18.59 -30.93
C HIS A 975 5.96 19.44 -30.56
N ALA A 976 6.51 19.24 -29.36
CA ALA A 976 7.67 20.01 -28.89
C ALA A 976 8.90 19.87 -29.82
N ILE A 977 8.97 18.80 -30.62
CA ILE A 977 9.97 18.63 -31.67
C ILE A 977 9.87 19.69 -32.79
N THR A 978 8.70 20.31 -32.97
CA THR A 978 8.48 21.41 -33.90
C THR A 978 8.69 22.79 -33.27
N ASN A 979 9.11 22.85 -32.00
CA ASN A 979 9.44 24.12 -31.37
C ASN A 979 10.58 24.80 -32.13
N GLN A 980 10.69 26.12 -31.96
CA GLN A 980 11.72 26.90 -32.62
C GLN A 980 13.11 26.33 -32.32
N ARG A 981 13.82 25.95 -33.38
CA ARG A 981 15.21 25.54 -33.31
C ARG A 981 16.06 26.76 -32.99
N LEU A 982 16.78 26.71 -31.87
CA LEU A 982 17.69 27.78 -31.45
C LEU A 982 19.05 27.61 -32.13
N ILE A 983 19.59 26.38 -32.13
CA ILE A 983 20.89 26.06 -32.74
C ILE A 983 21.03 24.57 -33.03
N THR A 984 21.79 24.22 -34.07
CA THR A 984 22.26 22.84 -34.30
C THR A 984 23.65 22.68 -33.70
N LEU A 985 23.80 21.78 -32.73
CA LEU A 985 25.07 21.50 -32.05
C LEU A 985 25.97 20.56 -32.85
N ALA A 986 25.38 19.61 -33.56
CA ALA A 986 26.12 18.67 -34.39
C ALA A 986 25.28 18.10 -35.55
N ARG A 987 25.95 17.61 -36.60
CA ARG A 987 25.33 16.95 -37.75
C ARG A 987 26.15 15.76 -38.24
N ASN A 988 25.47 14.71 -38.69
CA ASN A 988 26.03 13.52 -39.34
C ASN A 988 27.23 12.90 -38.62
N ILE A 989 27.13 12.72 -37.30
CA ILE A 989 28.16 12.06 -36.50
C ILE A 989 27.93 10.56 -36.53
N THR A 990 28.98 9.77 -36.78
CA THR A 990 28.95 8.32 -36.57
C THR A 990 29.70 7.98 -35.29
N LEU A 991 29.03 7.31 -34.35
CA LEU A 991 29.60 6.92 -33.06
C LEU A 991 29.71 5.40 -32.97
N GLN A 992 30.86 4.91 -32.48
CA GLN A 992 31.10 3.50 -32.19
C GLN A 992 31.01 3.25 -30.67
N LYS A 993 31.00 1.98 -30.28
CA LYS A 993 30.94 1.55 -28.88
C LYS A 993 32.00 2.25 -28.03
N ASN A 994 31.58 2.82 -26.90
CA ASN A 994 32.44 3.47 -25.91
C ASN A 994 33.26 4.67 -26.43
N ILE A 995 32.92 5.22 -27.61
CA ILE A 995 33.52 6.48 -28.07
C ILE A 995 32.67 7.63 -27.54
N THR A 996 33.33 8.57 -26.86
CA THR A 996 32.72 9.83 -26.40
C THR A 996 33.02 10.93 -27.40
N TYR A 997 31.98 11.67 -27.78
CA TYR A 997 32.04 12.81 -28.69
C TYR A 997 31.71 14.09 -27.92
N ASP A 998 32.67 15.00 -27.84
CA ASP A 998 32.47 16.29 -27.20
C ASP A 998 31.72 17.25 -28.14
N VAL A 999 30.62 17.80 -27.64
CA VAL A 999 29.74 18.70 -28.37
C VAL A 999 30.08 20.14 -28.00
N PRO A 1000 30.45 20.99 -28.97
CA PRO A 1000 30.73 22.39 -28.68
C PRO A 1000 29.44 23.11 -28.24
N LEU A 1001 29.48 23.72 -27.06
CA LEU A 1001 28.35 24.46 -26.50
C LEU A 1001 28.43 25.95 -26.90
N PRO A 1002 27.47 26.48 -27.66
CA PRO A 1002 27.40 27.90 -27.99
C PRO A 1002 26.88 28.73 -26.81
N LYS A 1003 27.29 30.00 -26.71
CA LYS A 1003 26.67 30.98 -25.80
C LYS A 1003 25.42 31.56 -26.46
N TYR A 1004 24.26 31.45 -25.82
CA TYR A 1004 23.00 32.05 -26.28
C TYR A 1004 22.42 33.00 -25.21
N THR A 1005 21.49 33.88 -25.62
CA THR A 1005 21.04 35.06 -24.83
C THR A 1005 20.35 34.74 -23.51
N SER A 1006 19.75 33.55 -23.36
CA SER A 1006 19.25 33.07 -22.07
C SER A 1006 19.11 31.55 -22.04
N ASP A 1007 19.60 30.91 -20.98
CA ASP A 1007 19.45 29.46 -20.77
C ASP A 1007 18.02 29.05 -20.41
N SER A 1008 17.20 30.00 -19.96
CA SER A 1008 15.79 29.77 -19.60
C SER A 1008 14.92 29.33 -20.78
N ILE A 1009 15.32 29.65 -22.02
CA ILE A 1009 14.57 29.32 -23.24
C ILE A 1009 15.00 27.99 -23.86
N ALA A 1010 16.17 27.44 -23.55
CA ALA A 1010 16.70 26.20 -24.14
C ALA A 1010 16.41 24.98 -23.26
N GLN A 1011 15.22 24.37 -23.42
CA GLN A 1011 14.78 23.27 -22.55
C GLN A 1011 15.01 21.88 -23.14
N TYR A 1012 15.29 21.79 -24.45
CA TYR A 1012 15.23 20.54 -25.18
C TYR A 1012 16.46 20.30 -26.05
N LEU A 1013 16.88 19.03 -26.11
CA LEU A 1013 17.74 18.50 -27.15
C LEU A 1013 16.94 17.55 -28.04
N ASP A 1014 16.89 17.85 -29.33
CA ASP A 1014 16.30 17.01 -30.37
C ASP A 1014 17.40 16.24 -31.09
N PHE A 1015 17.22 14.93 -31.22
CA PHE A 1015 18.16 14.03 -31.87
C PHE A 1015 17.45 13.26 -32.97
N SER A 1016 18.06 13.19 -34.15
CA SER A 1016 17.67 12.22 -35.20
C SER A 1016 18.75 11.17 -35.35
N ILE A 1017 18.44 9.91 -35.06
CA ILE A 1017 19.43 8.82 -34.94
C ILE A 1017 19.00 7.61 -35.75
N THR A 1018 19.92 7.04 -36.53
CA THR A 1018 19.79 5.68 -37.13
C THR A 1018 20.59 4.68 -36.30
N SER A 1019 19.94 3.60 -35.86
CA SER A 1019 20.53 2.58 -34.99
C SER A 1019 20.11 1.16 -35.42
N PRO A 1020 20.88 0.47 -36.28
CA PRO A 1020 20.47 -0.80 -36.88
C PRO A 1020 20.27 -1.95 -35.88
N VAL A 1021 20.94 -1.91 -34.72
CA VAL A 1021 20.86 -2.94 -33.68
C VAL A 1021 20.32 -2.40 -32.34
N GLY A 1022 19.85 -1.16 -32.30
CA GLY A 1022 19.53 -0.47 -31.05
C GLY A 1022 20.79 -0.08 -30.27
N GLY A 1023 20.70 -0.03 -28.94
CA GLY A 1023 21.79 0.39 -28.05
C GLY A 1023 21.34 1.42 -27.04
N THR A 1024 22.30 2.01 -26.32
CA THR A 1024 22.06 3.06 -25.33
C THR A 1024 22.94 4.26 -25.64
N ILE A 1025 22.36 5.45 -25.61
CA ILE A 1025 23.10 6.72 -25.70
C ILE A 1025 23.11 7.37 -24.33
N THR A 1026 24.24 7.97 -23.98
CA THR A 1026 24.45 8.67 -22.72
C THR A 1026 25.00 10.05 -23.00
N LEU A 1027 24.33 11.06 -22.46
CA LEU A 1027 24.74 12.45 -22.48
C LEU A 1027 25.42 12.77 -21.14
N TYR A 1028 26.60 13.36 -21.18
CA TYR A 1028 27.29 13.89 -20.01
C TYR A 1028 27.35 15.41 -20.11
N ILE A 1029 26.91 16.09 -19.07
CA ILE A 1029 26.99 17.54 -18.94
C ILE A 1029 27.81 17.83 -17.69
N LYS A 1030 28.84 18.65 -17.84
CA LYS A 1030 29.61 19.18 -16.72
C LYS A 1030 29.41 20.69 -16.67
N ASP A 1031 29.20 21.23 -15.48
CA ASP A 1031 29.07 22.67 -15.28
C ASP A 1031 30.40 23.32 -14.87
N THR A 1032 30.39 24.62 -14.59
CA THR A 1032 31.58 25.37 -14.17
C THR A 1032 32.10 25.00 -12.79
N ASN A 1033 31.25 24.45 -11.92
CA ASN A 1033 31.57 24.03 -10.56
C ASN A 1033 31.81 22.51 -10.48
N ASP A 1034 32.03 21.88 -11.64
CA ASP A 1034 32.24 20.45 -11.80
C ASP A 1034 31.06 19.57 -11.37
N ASN A 1035 29.85 20.13 -11.21
CA ASN A 1035 28.63 19.33 -11.05
C ASN A 1035 28.39 18.51 -12.33
N VAL A 1036 27.89 17.29 -12.15
CA VAL A 1036 27.73 16.33 -13.24
C VAL A 1036 26.26 16.00 -13.45
N GLY A 1037 25.79 16.19 -14.68
CA GLY A 1037 24.51 15.70 -15.15
C GLY A 1037 24.72 14.57 -16.16
N GLN A 1038 24.03 13.46 -16.00
CA GLN A 1038 24.01 12.35 -16.93
C GLN A 1038 22.58 12.02 -17.36
N PHE A 1039 22.37 11.87 -18.66
CA PHE A 1039 21.09 11.45 -19.22
C PHE A 1039 21.30 10.24 -20.13
N SER A 1040 20.67 9.11 -19.82
CA SER A 1040 20.81 7.87 -20.61
C SER A 1040 19.46 7.39 -21.12
N PHE A 1041 19.42 6.90 -22.36
CA PHE A 1041 18.19 6.37 -22.97
C PHE A 1041 18.46 5.31 -24.04
N ASN A 1042 17.44 4.48 -24.29
CA ASN A 1042 17.52 3.33 -25.19
C ASN A 1042 17.10 3.71 -26.61
N LEU A 1043 17.88 3.27 -27.59
CA LEU A 1043 17.63 3.50 -29.01
C LEU A 1043 16.72 2.42 -29.59
N LYS A 1044 15.77 2.82 -30.43
CA LYS A 1044 14.95 1.90 -31.24
C LYS A 1044 15.77 1.34 -32.40
N VAL A 1045 15.62 0.05 -32.61
CA VAL A 1045 16.16 -0.66 -33.78
C VAL A 1045 15.50 -0.10 -35.04
N SER A 1046 16.28 0.56 -35.90
CA SER A 1046 15.78 1.14 -37.15
C SER A 1046 16.91 1.40 -38.15
N ASN A 1047 16.65 1.07 -39.42
CA ASN A 1047 17.50 1.44 -40.56
C ASN A 1047 17.18 2.84 -41.11
N LYS A 1048 16.17 3.51 -40.55
CA LYS A 1048 15.78 4.88 -40.88
C LYS A 1048 16.04 5.81 -39.68
N PRO A 1049 16.26 7.12 -39.90
CA PRO A 1049 16.36 8.08 -38.81
C PRO A 1049 15.13 8.04 -37.91
N VAL A 1050 15.34 8.03 -36.60
CA VAL A 1050 14.31 8.08 -35.57
C VAL A 1050 14.57 9.29 -34.69
N GLU A 1051 13.52 10.04 -34.40
CA GLU A 1051 13.60 11.24 -33.57
C GLU A 1051 13.49 10.91 -32.07
N TYR A 1052 14.29 11.62 -31.26
CA TYR A 1052 14.31 11.54 -29.80
C TYR A 1052 14.39 12.94 -29.21
N LEU A 1053 13.59 13.21 -28.18
CA LEU A 1053 13.51 14.53 -27.55
C LEU A 1053 13.83 14.45 -26.06
N VAL A 1054 14.95 15.03 -25.66
CA VAL A 1054 15.44 15.05 -24.27
C VAL A 1054 15.14 16.40 -23.63
N ARG A 1055 14.50 16.43 -22.46
CA ARG A 1055 14.29 17.65 -21.68
C ARG A 1055 15.50 17.91 -20.78
N ILE A 1056 16.47 18.64 -21.31
CA ILE A 1056 17.75 18.80 -20.66
C ILE A 1056 17.70 19.80 -19.49
N SER A 1057 16.66 20.65 -19.43
CA SER A 1057 16.41 21.59 -18.33
C SER A 1057 16.10 20.94 -16.98
N THR A 1058 15.93 19.62 -16.92
CA THR A 1058 15.82 18.86 -15.66
C THR A 1058 17.16 18.56 -15.01
N LEU A 1059 18.28 18.82 -15.71
CA LEU A 1059 19.63 18.71 -15.17
C LEU A 1059 20.11 20.08 -14.71
N TYR A 1060 20.51 20.19 -13.44
CA TYR A 1060 21.04 21.43 -12.89
C TYR A 1060 22.29 21.90 -13.64
N ALA A 1061 23.19 20.96 -13.97
CA ALA A 1061 24.42 21.23 -14.70
C ALA A 1061 24.18 21.87 -16.08
N TRP A 1062 22.96 21.79 -16.64
CA TRP A 1062 22.62 22.46 -17.90
C TRP A 1062 22.60 23.99 -17.77
N ILE A 1063 22.22 24.52 -16.61
CA ILE A 1063 22.07 25.96 -16.36
C ILE A 1063 23.44 26.65 -16.31
N HIS A 1064 24.46 25.95 -15.82
CA HIS A 1064 25.84 26.43 -15.70
C HIS A 1064 26.82 25.66 -16.61
N LYS A 1065 26.29 25.05 -17.68
CA LYS A 1065 27.00 24.12 -18.55
C LYS A 1065 28.35 24.67 -19.04
N LYS A 1066 29.37 23.80 -18.96
CA LYS A 1066 30.72 24.02 -19.46
C LYS A 1066 31.05 23.07 -20.60
N THR A 1067 30.71 21.79 -20.44
CA THR A 1067 30.92 20.76 -21.46
C THR A 1067 29.66 19.92 -21.64
N LEU A 1068 29.37 19.52 -22.88
CA LEU A 1068 28.40 18.50 -23.23
C LEU A 1068 29.14 17.44 -24.02
N SER A 1069 28.97 16.17 -23.68
CA SER A 1069 29.50 15.07 -24.47
C SER A 1069 28.49 13.95 -24.61
N ILE A 1070 28.64 13.19 -25.69
CA ILE A 1070 27.73 12.11 -26.08
C ILE A 1070 28.54 10.83 -26.18
N SER A 1071 28.12 9.79 -25.49
CA SER A 1071 28.69 8.45 -25.59
C SER A 1071 27.63 7.44 -25.98
N VAL A 1072 28.03 6.36 -26.64
CA VAL A 1072 27.13 5.31 -27.10
C VAL A 1072 27.65 3.93 -26.70
N ASN A 1073 26.76 3.12 -26.16
CA ASN A 1073 26.98 1.70 -25.96
C ASN A 1073 26.12 0.90 -26.95
N THR A 1074 26.73 0.42 -28.03
CA THR A 1074 26.10 -0.31 -29.14
C THR A 1074 27.10 -1.32 -29.71
N GLU A 1075 26.64 -2.42 -30.28
CA GLU A 1075 27.53 -3.38 -30.98
C GLU A 1075 27.92 -2.89 -32.39
N VAL A 1076 27.02 -2.15 -33.04
CA VAL A 1076 27.21 -1.61 -34.41
C VAL A 1076 27.18 -0.09 -34.35
N PRO A 1077 28.04 0.63 -35.10
CA PRO A 1077 28.05 2.08 -35.10
C PRO A 1077 26.66 2.69 -35.39
N ILE A 1078 26.33 3.77 -34.69
CA ILE A 1078 25.10 4.54 -34.94
C ILE A 1078 25.43 5.83 -35.67
N THR A 1079 24.46 6.37 -36.40
CA THR A 1079 24.58 7.68 -37.05
C THR A 1079 23.59 8.67 -36.42
N ILE A 1080 24.11 9.75 -35.86
CA ILE A 1080 23.34 10.91 -35.38
C ILE A 1080 23.31 11.95 -36.51
N HIS A 1081 22.16 12.13 -37.15
CA HIS A 1081 21.96 13.06 -38.27
C HIS A 1081 21.99 14.51 -37.81
N HIS A 1082 21.36 14.81 -36.67
CA HIS A 1082 21.43 16.12 -36.02
C HIS A 1082 21.26 16.03 -34.51
N VAL A 1083 21.82 17.03 -33.83
CA VAL A 1083 21.54 17.36 -32.43
C VAL A 1083 21.16 18.84 -32.38
N ASP A 1084 19.90 19.15 -32.10
CA ASP A 1084 19.38 20.51 -32.08
C ASP A 1084 18.94 20.94 -30.69
N VAL A 1085 19.19 22.20 -30.33
CA VAL A 1085 18.61 22.83 -29.13
C VAL A 1085 17.28 23.47 -29.53
N LEU A 1086 16.20 23.09 -28.85
CA LEU A 1086 14.88 23.65 -29.11
C LEU A 1086 14.39 24.53 -27.94
N MET A 1087 13.53 25.49 -28.30
CA MET A 1087 12.89 26.38 -27.33
C MET A 1087 11.90 25.64 -26.42
N ALA A 1088 11.68 26.21 -25.23
CA ALA A 1088 10.68 25.80 -24.24
C ALA A 1088 9.23 25.75 -24.78
N ASP A 1089 8.36 25.02 -24.05
CA ASP A 1089 6.91 24.86 -24.30
C ASP A 1089 5.98 25.80 -23.52
#